data_AF-A0A2E5BZY4-F1
#
_entry.id   AF-A0A2E5BZY4-F1
#
_cell.length_a   1.000
_cell.length_b   1.000
_cell.length_c   1.000
_cell.angle_alpha   90.00
_cell.angle_beta   90.00
_cell.angle_gamma   90.00
#
_symmetry.space_group_name_H-M   'P 1'
#
loop_
_entity.id
_entity.type
_entity.pdbx_description
1 polymer ?
#
loop_
_entity_poly.entity_id
_entity_poly.type
_entity_poly.pdbx_seq_one_letter_code
_entity_poly.pdbx_strand_id
1 'polypeptide(L)'
;MDHSFSPNENYPFLSQFLLPEDYKNQQVYLDEMLSQLDEAWQKDKISSSHTNEHLTLRENVFAEVVLQYYQEQYRELVEESLHTKNSFQILFKNTILLDSIIQSAFEFAFSDISILSKRVNEDLNKEYKFAKKSLHGKSKKLSHTQEEIKKLESKTDEPDQRQLYKYYNSIKVELSNAIDQLNERILKLEEQLPLIPKSELKRDFLLNNFVIFARGGYGRCELSFASDKDLGYCLDTQQLNAAEAEIYRQFIIHIEHLLRKSGIDTAHQYFELNEDLSRFKEPSTIHTIPSILESRVLLGSKNLANALKRRFFQILPYESFVLSQISAYEKCEIPELNQMNIKENKGGLRSIQIPLWLAAATFGVFPSQTAEMLSLLIQKRIISPKQGFKLCQALEFFYDLRNFSATAKKFHFDDEALGTGLSDEDLKLNFINDSTERLYLLKKERFQSIDDFDRYRLQMVDYIQYLSQAILQRLLDRTIVRTFSNFQVIVHLGKRLILEVNAIEGLPQVPLSLIFNDPCALLELFEYVSISDYDLSFDLKDEMSELIKVLTPEVIKSNRKKISSRFSTILLAPFASNALSIMFEICEPINDENLPNTLIGCFIPETNKMRFLLRNLSVHQRTVCMHTLKALDHVQKELYRLKYDYPELHQYLQEKHIIALKWGIFFHDLGKIDPHADHEVSGTSMAVQALEKIGYNDQELLTLVSLLIVHHSTLVQLSKTSAYFDQALQNFFEIADRNLINIILIYLCNISDFIAVNDTNIHSTRGLRSFFDETYRVFAEMRSSKVQEDSMDFINAYLDVKKNDLESDTRIYLLINRSLNENLESVLFKPLKKINAEEMQLLKKSEDELKVLWRDLKLGSLDKLGTDQTTDKLIRTIRKSISKKTLQLLTEGYNPNINWFFASFPNRFLHSSTPDMLAENLSIFNQLDRPAIVNVITNARGKLNGLLIYVHDQPQIHSRIAYTLMLKHINIESAKINQIQFSSGQVAFCYYLKVSVSEEDNVIFPRELENSIKINKPPPLNLNSQTFLYNTKLHLEYLDDDKKGYIIGELNNISKGGFPLLNNKSPEKTDFSRKDKNFLRIKITAEDAPMVYYKMVNAFDHVNVTIQQAVISTIGHQVIDTFYIIPSDQEKIVGSDFEESLKQGLMSPSEI
;
A
#
# COMPACT_ATOMS: atom_id res chain seq x y z
N MET A 1 26.02 -39.75 4.17
CA MET A 1 26.56 -38.77 5.12
C MET A 1 27.04 -39.60 6.29
N ASP A 2 28.35 -39.81 6.39
CA ASP A 2 28.91 -40.43 7.59
C ASP A 2 28.87 -39.39 8.71
N HIS A 3 28.16 -39.73 9.79
CA HIS A 3 27.97 -38.83 10.94
C HIS A 3 29.04 -39.02 12.01
N SER A 4 30.21 -39.57 11.67
CA SER A 4 31.38 -39.68 12.55
C SER A 4 32.08 -38.34 12.74
N PHE A 5 31.34 -37.31 13.13
CA PHE A 5 31.91 -36.16 13.80
C PHE A 5 32.36 -36.65 15.18
N SER A 6 33.68 -36.74 15.39
CA SER A 6 34.27 -36.79 16.73
C SER A 6 34.98 -35.46 17.00
N PRO A 7 34.28 -34.46 17.60
CA PRO A 7 34.88 -33.14 17.81
C PRO A 7 35.05 -32.78 19.30
N ASN A 8 34.41 -33.52 20.21
CA ASN A 8 34.14 -33.08 21.60
C ASN A 8 35.35 -33.16 22.53
N GLU A 9 36.27 -34.10 22.31
CA GLU A 9 37.50 -34.26 23.12
C GLU A 9 38.37 -32.99 23.13
N ASN A 10 38.31 -32.18 22.07
CA ASN A 10 39.10 -30.96 21.93
C ASN A 10 38.56 -29.78 22.75
N TYR A 11 37.30 -29.82 23.22
CA TYR A 11 36.65 -28.71 23.92
C TYR A 11 35.88 -29.18 25.17
N PRO A 12 36.59 -29.56 26.26
CA PRO A 12 35.97 -30.21 27.43
C PRO A 12 34.79 -29.45 28.08
N PHE A 13 34.76 -28.11 27.97
CA PHE A 13 33.67 -27.30 28.51
C PHE A 13 32.30 -27.58 27.86
N LEU A 14 32.26 -28.10 26.63
CA LEU A 14 31.02 -28.46 25.95
C LEU A 14 30.36 -29.73 26.52
N SER A 15 31.11 -30.57 27.24
CA SER A 15 30.60 -31.82 27.81
C SER A 15 29.41 -31.61 28.78
N GLN A 16 29.36 -30.47 29.47
CA GLN A 16 28.28 -30.10 30.40
C GLN A 16 27.00 -29.63 29.70
N PHE A 17 27.05 -29.49 28.37
CA PHE A 17 25.99 -29.01 27.47
C PHE A 17 25.62 -30.05 26.41
N LEU A 18 26.10 -31.28 26.57
CA LEU A 18 25.74 -32.44 25.77
C LEU A 18 24.97 -33.43 26.66
N LEU A 19 23.90 -34.01 26.11
CA LEU A 19 23.21 -35.13 26.72
C LEU A 19 24.21 -36.27 26.98
N PRO A 20 24.39 -36.74 28.24
CA PRO A 20 25.34 -37.80 28.54
C PRO A 20 24.98 -39.12 27.82
N GLU A 21 25.99 -39.83 27.30
CA GLU A 21 25.80 -41.13 26.63
C GLU A 21 25.43 -42.28 27.60
N ASP A 22 25.49 -42.06 28.91
CA ASP A 22 25.20 -43.09 29.92
C ASP A 22 23.67 -43.23 30.12
N TYR A 23 23.02 -43.88 29.14
CA TYR A 23 21.56 -44.10 28.97
C TYR A 23 20.82 -44.75 30.16
N LYS A 24 21.48 -45.05 31.28
CA LYS A 24 20.93 -45.75 32.45
C LYS A 24 19.66 -45.12 33.00
N ASN A 25 19.58 -43.78 33.08
CA ASN A 25 18.42 -43.10 33.65
C ASN A 25 17.17 -43.17 32.75
N GLN A 26 17.33 -43.18 31.42
CA GLN A 26 16.19 -43.37 30.50
C GLN A 26 15.58 -44.77 30.69
N GLN A 27 16.45 -45.77 30.87
CA GLN A 27 16.04 -47.14 31.06
C GLN A 27 15.33 -47.34 32.41
N VAL A 28 15.76 -46.68 33.48
CA VAL A 28 15.03 -46.68 34.77
C VAL A 28 13.60 -46.14 34.63
N TYR A 29 13.42 -44.92 34.11
CA TYR A 29 12.08 -44.34 33.95
C TYR A 29 11.17 -45.17 33.02
N LEU A 30 11.73 -45.73 31.94
CA LEU A 30 11.01 -46.59 31.03
C LEU A 30 10.56 -47.89 31.70
N ASP A 31 11.48 -48.60 32.35
CA ASP A 31 11.23 -49.90 32.98
C ASP A 31 10.25 -49.75 34.16
N GLU A 32 10.35 -48.67 34.95
CA GLU A 32 9.39 -48.33 36.00
C GLU A 32 7.98 -48.07 35.45
N MET A 33 7.84 -47.20 34.44
CA MET A 33 6.52 -46.92 33.83
C MET A 33 5.91 -48.16 33.20
N LEU A 34 6.71 -48.97 32.48
CA LEU A 34 6.20 -50.22 31.89
C LEU A 34 5.75 -51.22 32.96
N SER A 35 6.50 -51.35 34.07
CA SER A 35 6.09 -52.19 35.21
C SER A 35 4.79 -51.70 35.86
N GLN A 36 4.63 -50.38 36.06
CA GLN A 36 3.40 -49.81 36.62
C GLN A 36 2.20 -49.98 35.68
N LEU A 37 2.40 -49.80 34.36
CA LEU A 37 1.38 -50.00 33.33
C LEU A 37 0.93 -51.46 33.26
N ASP A 38 1.86 -52.42 33.31
CA ASP A 38 1.54 -53.84 33.35
C ASP A 38 0.81 -54.22 34.65
N GLU A 39 1.27 -53.75 35.80
CA GLU A 39 0.58 -53.99 37.09
C GLU A 39 -0.84 -53.44 37.13
N ALA A 40 -1.06 -52.22 36.64
CA ALA A 40 -2.38 -51.61 36.55
C ALA A 40 -3.27 -52.40 35.58
N TRP A 41 -2.75 -52.77 34.41
CA TRP A 41 -3.49 -53.52 33.42
C TRP A 41 -3.89 -54.93 33.88
N GLN A 42 -3.07 -55.64 34.68
CA GLN A 42 -3.49 -56.94 35.22
C GLN A 42 -4.60 -56.81 36.29
N LYS A 43 -4.72 -55.66 36.98
CA LYS A 43 -5.79 -55.40 37.97
C LYS A 43 -7.15 -55.16 37.28
N ASP A 44 -7.16 -54.34 36.23
CA ASP A 44 -8.39 -53.96 35.49
C ASP A 44 -8.74 -54.90 34.32
N LYS A 45 -8.20 -56.13 34.32
CA LYS A 45 -8.33 -57.10 33.24
C LYS A 45 -9.72 -57.76 33.17
N ILE A 46 -10.72 -56.96 32.81
CA ILE A 46 -12.08 -57.40 32.51
C ILE A 46 -12.11 -58.04 31.12
N SER A 47 -12.79 -59.17 30.98
CA SER A 47 -12.95 -59.89 29.70
C SER A 47 -13.96 -59.20 28.76
N SER A 48 -13.62 -58.02 28.24
CA SER A 48 -14.42 -57.35 27.20
C SER A 48 -14.32 -58.10 25.87
N SER A 49 -15.45 -58.39 25.23
CA SER A 49 -15.50 -59.11 23.94
C SER A 49 -15.37 -58.19 22.71
N HIS A 50 -15.47 -56.87 22.87
CA HIS A 50 -15.41 -55.92 21.76
C HIS A 50 -14.07 -55.18 21.66
N THR A 51 -13.54 -55.13 20.44
CA THR A 51 -12.27 -54.47 20.06
C THR A 51 -12.13 -53.04 20.61
N ASN A 52 -13.20 -52.23 20.53
CA ASN A 52 -13.18 -50.83 20.97
C ASN A 52 -13.28 -50.65 22.48
N GLU A 53 -14.00 -51.53 23.19
CA GLU A 53 -14.10 -51.48 24.67
C GLU A 53 -12.73 -51.78 25.28
N HIS A 54 -12.04 -52.81 24.76
CA HIS A 54 -10.68 -53.18 25.18
C HIS A 54 -9.67 -52.03 24.99
N LEU A 55 -9.65 -51.40 23.80
CA LEU A 55 -8.77 -50.25 23.53
C LEU A 55 -9.09 -49.07 24.46
N THR A 56 -10.38 -48.77 24.68
CA THR A 56 -10.79 -47.66 25.56
C THR A 56 -10.33 -47.88 27.01
N LEU A 57 -10.42 -49.11 27.52
CA LEU A 57 -9.92 -49.47 28.86
C LEU A 57 -8.40 -49.30 28.94
N ARG A 58 -7.64 -49.81 27.95
CA ARG A 58 -6.18 -49.67 27.91
C ARG A 58 -5.72 -48.22 27.81
N GLU A 59 -6.40 -47.41 26.98
CA GLU A 59 -6.16 -45.97 26.89
C GLU A 59 -6.36 -45.26 28.23
N ASN A 60 -7.35 -45.66 29.03
CA ASN A 60 -7.62 -45.05 30.32
C ASN A 60 -6.58 -45.46 31.37
N VAL A 61 -6.18 -46.75 31.41
CA VAL A 61 -5.09 -47.23 32.30
C VAL A 61 -3.78 -46.51 31.99
N PHE A 62 -3.44 -46.36 30.70
CA PHE A 62 -2.27 -45.58 30.30
C PHE A 62 -2.36 -44.12 30.71
N ALA A 63 -3.53 -43.50 30.52
CA ALA A 63 -3.76 -42.10 30.87
C ALA A 63 -3.55 -41.84 32.37
N GLU A 64 -4.11 -42.68 33.24
CA GLU A 64 -4.04 -42.52 34.69
C GLU A 64 -2.61 -42.71 35.22
N VAL A 65 -1.95 -43.81 34.86
CA VAL A 65 -0.59 -44.13 35.31
C VAL A 65 0.41 -43.07 34.83
N VAL A 66 0.40 -42.71 33.53
CA VAL A 66 1.36 -41.75 32.98
C VAL A 66 1.10 -40.33 33.44
N LEU A 67 -0.16 -39.91 33.63
CA LEU A 67 -0.48 -38.60 34.19
C LEU A 67 0.03 -38.48 35.63
N GLN A 68 -0.19 -39.51 36.46
CA GLN A 68 0.30 -39.51 37.84
C GLN A 68 1.83 -39.48 37.88
N TYR A 69 2.50 -40.39 37.16
CA TYR A 69 3.96 -40.50 37.12
C TYR A 69 4.62 -39.20 36.61
N TYR A 70 4.10 -38.63 35.52
CA TYR A 70 4.58 -37.35 34.99
C TYR A 70 4.38 -36.21 35.99
N GLN A 71 3.26 -36.12 36.70
CA GLN A 71 3.03 -35.07 37.71
C GLN A 71 3.92 -35.20 38.95
N GLU A 72 4.31 -36.43 39.32
CA GLU A 72 5.26 -36.70 40.39
C GLU A 72 6.68 -36.29 39.96
N GLN A 73 7.19 -36.87 38.87
CA GLN A 73 8.52 -36.57 38.34
C GLN A 73 8.68 -35.10 37.94
N TYR A 74 7.67 -34.45 37.36
CA TYR A 74 7.71 -33.03 37.06
C TYR A 74 7.89 -32.18 38.33
N ARG A 75 7.24 -32.53 39.45
CA ARG A 75 7.42 -31.81 40.72
C ARG A 75 8.84 -31.94 41.26
N GLU A 76 9.40 -33.14 41.24
CA GLU A 76 10.79 -33.38 41.66
C GLU A 76 11.79 -32.56 40.81
N LEU A 77 11.58 -32.50 39.49
CA LEU A 77 12.41 -31.69 38.58
C LEU A 77 12.27 -30.19 38.81
N VAL A 78 11.10 -29.70 39.22
CA VAL A 78 10.89 -28.29 39.57
C VAL A 78 11.65 -27.92 40.85
N GLU A 79 11.56 -28.74 41.90
CA GLU A 79 12.31 -28.52 43.14
C GLU A 79 13.83 -28.61 42.91
N GLU A 80 14.31 -29.62 42.16
CA GLU A 80 15.73 -29.74 41.79
C GLU A 80 16.21 -28.53 40.98
N SER A 81 15.33 -27.92 40.16
CA SER A 81 15.67 -26.73 39.38
C SER A 81 15.98 -25.49 40.22
N LEU A 82 15.47 -25.40 41.46
CA LEU A 82 15.85 -24.30 42.37
C LEU A 82 17.30 -24.43 42.84
N HIS A 83 17.77 -25.66 43.08
CA HIS A 83 19.07 -25.93 43.67
C HIS A 83 20.19 -26.25 42.66
N THR A 84 19.86 -26.53 41.39
CA THR A 84 20.88 -26.79 40.37
C THR A 84 21.75 -25.57 40.07
N LYS A 85 23.03 -25.83 39.82
CA LYS A 85 24.05 -24.87 39.35
C LYS A 85 24.22 -24.87 37.83
N ASN A 86 23.54 -25.76 37.11
CA ASN A 86 23.54 -25.81 35.65
C ASN A 86 22.16 -26.29 35.16
N SER A 87 21.38 -25.37 34.59
CA SER A 87 20.04 -25.64 34.07
C SER A 87 19.96 -26.77 33.04
N PHE A 88 21.03 -27.03 32.26
CA PHE A 88 21.04 -28.11 31.27
C PHE A 88 20.85 -29.49 31.90
N GLN A 89 21.23 -29.70 33.16
CA GLN A 89 20.95 -30.95 33.87
C GLN A 89 19.44 -31.21 33.99
N ILE A 90 18.66 -30.15 34.22
CA ILE A 90 17.18 -30.22 34.29
C ILE A 90 16.60 -30.37 32.89
N LEU A 91 17.13 -29.67 31.87
CA LEU A 91 16.70 -29.85 30.47
C LEU A 91 16.90 -31.30 30.01
N PHE A 92 18.03 -31.92 30.36
CA PHE A 92 18.33 -33.32 30.04
C PHE A 92 17.41 -34.28 30.78
N LYS A 93 17.21 -34.12 32.10
CA LYS A 93 16.28 -34.97 32.85
C LYS A 93 14.83 -34.85 32.32
N ASN A 94 14.37 -33.63 32.04
CA ASN A 94 13.04 -33.40 31.45
C ASN A 94 12.93 -33.98 30.02
N THR A 95 13.99 -33.89 29.21
CA THR A 95 14.08 -34.54 27.90
C THR A 95 14.00 -36.06 28.03
N ILE A 96 14.78 -36.65 28.94
CA ILE A 96 14.83 -38.10 29.17
C ILE A 96 13.48 -38.63 29.71
N LEU A 97 12.84 -37.91 30.64
CA LEU A 97 11.49 -38.22 31.12
C LEU A 97 10.49 -38.28 29.96
N LEU A 98 10.52 -37.27 29.08
CA LEU A 98 9.63 -37.26 27.92
C LEU A 98 9.99 -38.35 26.90
N ASP A 99 11.28 -38.58 26.61
CA ASP A 99 11.74 -39.67 25.75
C ASP A 99 11.20 -41.03 26.25
N SER A 100 11.30 -41.29 27.56
CA SER A 100 10.75 -42.49 28.20
C SER A 100 9.24 -42.57 28.07
N ILE A 101 8.50 -41.47 28.25
CA ILE A 101 7.02 -41.44 28.09
C ILE A 101 6.62 -41.76 26.64
N ILE A 102 7.31 -41.18 25.64
CA ILE A 102 7.07 -41.49 24.22
C ILE A 102 7.37 -42.96 23.92
N GLN A 103 8.44 -43.50 24.50
CA GLN A 103 8.80 -44.91 24.34
C GLN A 103 7.81 -45.86 25.03
N SER A 104 7.34 -45.55 26.24
CA SER A 104 6.25 -46.28 26.90
C SER A 104 4.96 -46.23 26.09
N ALA A 105 4.59 -45.08 25.53
CA ALA A 105 3.43 -44.95 24.64
C ALA A 105 3.57 -45.84 23.39
N PHE A 106 4.76 -45.91 22.80
CA PHE A 106 5.04 -46.82 21.69
C PHE A 106 4.91 -48.30 22.08
N GLU A 107 5.57 -48.77 23.14
CA GLU A 107 5.54 -50.20 23.50
C GLU A 107 4.13 -50.63 23.96
N PHE A 108 3.43 -49.76 24.70
CA PHE A 108 2.06 -50.00 25.12
C PHE A 108 1.11 -50.07 23.91
N ALA A 109 1.20 -49.12 22.96
CA ALA A 109 0.48 -49.18 21.69
C ALA A 109 0.88 -50.39 20.83
N PHE A 110 2.14 -50.83 20.89
CA PHE A 110 2.64 -51.94 20.08
C PHE A 110 2.04 -53.27 20.54
N SER A 111 1.82 -53.44 21.85
CA SER A 111 1.06 -54.59 22.36
C SER A 111 -0.38 -54.64 21.81
N ASP A 112 -0.98 -53.47 21.50
CA ASP A 112 -2.31 -53.34 20.89
C ASP A 112 -2.32 -53.47 19.36
N ILE A 113 -1.17 -53.57 18.68
CA ILE A 113 -1.11 -53.53 17.20
C ILE A 113 -1.96 -54.61 16.51
N SER A 114 -2.10 -55.78 17.13
CA SER A 114 -2.94 -56.88 16.63
C SER A 114 -4.44 -56.60 16.79
N ILE A 115 -4.82 -55.78 17.77
CA ILE A 115 -6.19 -55.34 18.05
C ILE A 115 -6.53 -54.15 17.15
N LEU A 116 -5.59 -53.21 16.98
CA LEU A 116 -5.66 -52.13 16.01
C LEU A 116 -5.82 -52.67 14.58
N SER A 117 -5.04 -53.67 14.17
CA SER A 117 -5.20 -54.31 12.85
C SER A 117 -6.61 -54.89 12.63
N LYS A 118 -7.21 -55.53 13.66
CA LYS A 118 -8.61 -55.99 13.60
C LYS A 118 -9.60 -54.84 13.45
N ARG A 119 -9.44 -53.77 14.23
CA ARG A 119 -10.25 -52.55 14.14
C ARG A 119 -10.17 -51.91 12.75
N VAL A 120 -8.96 -51.77 12.19
CA VAL A 120 -8.73 -51.26 10.83
C VAL A 120 -9.44 -52.14 9.79
N ASN A 121 -9.36 -53.47 9.91
CA ASN A 121 -10.09 -54.38 9.05
C ASN A 121 -11.62 -54.19 9.18
N GLU A 122 -12.15 -54.07 10.39
CA GLU A 122 -13.58 -53.83 10.62
C GLU A 122 -14.04 -52.49 10.01
N ASP A 123 -13.28 -51.41 10.22
CA ASP A 123 -13.66 -50.05 9.81
C ASP A 123 -13.52 -49.87 8.29
N LEU A 124 -12.47 -50.39 7.66
CA LEU A 124 -12.36 -50.41 6.19
C LEU A 124 -13.43 -51.32 5.55
N ASN A 125 -13.85 -52.41 6.21
CA ASN A 125 -14.98 -53.22 5.74
C ASN A 125 -16.32 -52.48 5.85
N LYS A 126 -16.52 -51.66 6.90
CA LYS A 126 -17.69 -50.77 7.03
C LYS A 126 -17.67 -49.71 5.93
N GLU A 127 -16.51 -49.06 5.70
CA GLU A 127 -16.31 -48.08 4.64
C GLU A 127 -16.62 -48.69 3.26
N TYR A 128 -16.04 -49.85 2.93
CA TYR A 128 -16.26 -50.55 1.66
C TYR A 128 -17.74 -50.92 1.42
N LYS A 129 -18.43 -51.46 2.43
CA LYS A 129 -19.87 -51.76 2.35
C LYS A 129 -20.69 -50.48 2.15
N PHE A 130 -20.34 -49.39 2.83
CA PHE A 130 -20.99 -48.09 2.68
C PHE A 130 -20.71 -47.47 1.30
N ALA A 131 -19.47 -47.56 0.81
CA ALA A 131 -19.04 -47.06 -0.49
C ALA A 131 -19.78 -47.81 -1.62
N LYS A 132 -19.86 -49.14 -1.58
CA LYS A 132 -20.64 -49.92 -2.56
C LYS A 132 -22.15 -49.61 -2.52
N LYS A 133 -22.74 -49.43 -1.33
CA LYS A 133 -24.14 -49.00 -1.19
C LYS A 133 -24.37 -47.61 -1.77
N SER A 134 -23.45 -46.68 -1.50
CA SER A 134 -23.46 -45.31 -1.98
C SER A 134 -23.25 -45.21 -3.49
N LEU A 135 -22.35 -46.03 -4.05
CA LEU A 135 -22.13 -46.20 -5.48
C LEU A 135 -23.41 -46.69 -6.16
N HIS A 136 -24.04 -47.76 -5.68
CA HIS A 136 -25.30 -48.25 -6.25
C HIS A 136 -26.41 -47.17 -6.21
N GLY A 137 -26.52 -46.44 -5.09
CA GLY A 137 -27.46 -45.32 -4.97
C GLY A 137 -27.19 -44.17 -5.95
N LYS A 138 -25.92 -43.76 -6.10
CA LYS A 138 -25.51 -42.72 -7.05
C LYS A 138 -25.65 -43.17 -8.50
N SER A 139 -25.27 -44.39 -8.86
CA SER A 139 -25.44 -44.94 -10.21
C SER A 139 -26.91 -45.07 -10.60
N LYS A 140 -27.79 -45.43 -9.66
CA LYS A 140 -29.25 -45.41 -9.90
C LYS A 140 -29.77 -43.98 -10.12
N LYS A 141 -29.30 -43.00 -9.35
CA LYS A 141 -29.58 -41.57 -9.60
C LYS A 141 -29.06 -41.12 -10.97
N LEU A 142 -27.82 -41.47 -11.33
CA LEU A 142 -27.22 -41.13 -12.61
C LEU A 142 -28.01 -41.72 -13.78
N SER A 143 -28.45 -42.98 -13.70
CA SER A 143 -29.31 -43.61 -14.71
C SER A 143 -30.63 -42.84 -14.88
N HIS A 144 -31.28 -42.48 -13.78
CA HIS A 144 -32.52 -41.69 -13.82
C HIS A 144 -32.29 -40.28 -14.38
N THR A 145 -31.21 -39.59 -13.98
CA THR A 145 -30.79 -38.31 -14.57
C THR A 145 -30.52 -38.44 -16.08
N GLN A 146 -29.91 -39.54 -16.53
CA GLN A 146 -29.71 -39.80 -17.96
C GLN A 146 -31.01 -40.10 -18.72
N GLU A 147 -32.00 -40.73 -18.08
CA GLU A 147 -33.35 -40.91 -18.65
C GLU A 147 -34.09 -39.58 -18.79
N GLU A 148 -34.05 -38.70 -17.79
CA GLU A 148 -34.65 -37.35 -17.88
C GLU A 148 -33.95 -36.50 -18.93
N ILE A 149 -32.62 -36.56 -19.03
CA ILE A 149 -31.85 -35.94 -20.13
C ILE A 149 -32.35 -36.44 -21.49
N LYS A 150 -32.47 -37.76 -21.71
CA LYS A 150 -32.97 -38.32 -22.98
C LYS A 150 -34.40 -37.90 -23.33
N LYS A 151 -35.29 -37.77 -22.34
CA LYS A 151 -36.65 -37.23 -22.55
C LYS A 151 -36.60 -35.79 -23.04
N LEU A 152 -35.72 -34.96 -22.46
CA LEU A 152 -35.54 -33.55 -22.79
C LEU A 152 -34.81 -33.33 -24.13
N GLU A 153 -33.90 -34.23 -24.55
CA GLU A 153 -33.18 -34.12 -25.84
C GLU A 153 -34.13 -34.03 -27.04
N SER A 154 -35.24 -34.77 -27.00
CA SER A 154 -36.28 -34.78 -28.04
C SER A 154 -37.16 -33.53 -28.12
N LYS A 155 -37.00 -32.55 -27.21
CA LYS A 155 -37.91 -31.39 -27.03
C LYS A 155 -37.15 -30.08 -26.80
N THR A 156 -35.99 -29.93 -27.42
CA THR A 156 -34.99 -28.89 -27.11
C THR A 156 -35.31 -27.47 -27.62
N ASP A 157 -36.51 -27.22 -28.14
CA ASP A 157 -36.94 -25.91 -28.67
C ASP A 157 -37.54 -24.97 -27.61
N GLU A 158 -38.02 -25.48 -26.47
CA GLU A 158 -38.59 -24.65 -25.39
C GLU A 158 -37.53 -24.12 -24.40
N PRO A 159 -37.58 -22.83 -23.98
CA PRO A 159 -36.59 -22.24 -23.07
C PRO A 159 -36.46 -22.94 -21.71
N ASP A 160 -37.59 -23.31 -21.10
CA ASP A 160 -37.61 -23.93 -19.77
C ASP A 160 -37.03 -25.36 -19.81
N GLN A 161 -37.30 -26.09 -20.90
CA GLN A 161 -36.72 -27.41 -21.13
C GLN A 161 -35.21 -27.34 -21.34
N ARG A 162 -34.68 -26.26 -21.96
CA ARG A 162 -33.22 -26.01 -22.03
C ARG A 162 -32.59 -25.73 -20.66
N GLN A 163 -33.29 -25.06 -19.74
CA GLN A 163 -32.79 -24.86 -18.37
C GLN A 163 -32.74 -26.17 -17.59
N LEU A 164 -33.82 -26.96 -17.64
CA LEU A 164 -33.87 -28.30 -17.06
C LEU A 164 -32.79 -29.23 -17.65
N TYR A 165 -32.56 -29.18 -18.97
CA TYR A 165 -31.48 -29.93 -19.63
C TYR A 165 -30.09 -29.55 -19.11
N LYS A 166 -29.82 -28.25 -18.88
CA LYS A 166 -28.55 -27.80 -18.27
C LYS A 166 -28.41 -28.28 -16.83
N TYR A 167 -29.47 -28.16 -16.02
CA TYR A 167 -29.50 -28.60 -14.63
C TYR A 167 -29.27 -30.10 -14.45
N TYR A 168 -29.95 -30.94 -15.24
CA TYR A 168 -29.69 -32.38 -15.20
C TYR A 168 -28.29 -32.74 -15.73
N ASN A 169 -27.73 -31.98 -16.68
CA ASN A 169 -26.35 -32.19 -17.12
C ASN A 169 -25.30 -31.79 -16.08
N SER A 170 -25.50 -30.72 -15.28
CA SER A 170 -24.57 -30.42 -14.18
C SER A 170 -24.62 -31.51 -13.10
N ILE A 171 -25.81 -31.96 -12.72
CA ILE A 171 -26.00 -33.11 -11.81
C ILE A 171 -25.37 -34.38 -12.38
N LYS A 172 -25.47 -34.63 -13.69
CA LYS A 172 -24.80 -35.76 -14.36
C LYS A 172 -23.28 -35.66 -14.18
N VAL A 173 -22.66 -34.50 -14.38
CA VAL A 173 -21.21 -34.31 -14.19
C VAL A 173 -20.80 -34.49 -12.72
N GLU A 174 -21.53 -33.89 -11.78
CA GLU A 174 -21.26 -34.07 -10.34
C GLU A 174 -21.40 -35.53 -9.90
N LEU A 175 -22.47 -36.21 -10.33
CA LEU A 175 -22.69 -37.62 -10.04
C LEU A 175 -21.62 -38.51 -10.70
N SER A 176 -21.20 -38.22 -11.94
CA SER A 176 -20.10 -38.92 -12.61
C SER A 176 -18.79 -38.78 -11.84
N ASN A 177 -18.34 -37.55 -11.57
CA ASN A 177 -17.11 -37.30 -10.81
C ASN A 177 -17.15 -37.98 -9.43
N ALA A 178 -18.29 -37.91 -8.73
CA ALA A 178 -18.48 -38.51 -7.42
C ALA A 178 -18.74 -40.03 -7.44
N ILE A 179 -18.98 -40.62 -8.62
CA ILE A 179 -18.98 -42.06 -8.88
C ILE A 179 -17.56 -42.52 -9.20
N ASP A 180 -16.80 -41.76 -10.01
CA ASP A 180 -15.42 -42.08 -10.38
C ASP A 180 -14.50 -42.05 -9.15
N GLN A 181 -14.61 -41.03 -8.29
CA GLN A 181 -13.93 -40.99 -6.99
C GLN A 181 -14.31 -42.17 -6.08
N LEU A 182 -15.58 -42.57 -6.07
CA LEU A 182 -16.02 -43.74 -5.29
C LEU A 182 -15.50 -45.05 -5.88
N ASN A 183 -15.48 -45.19 -7.20
CA ASN A 183 -14.91 -46.35 -7.88
C ASN A 183 -13.42 -46.47 -7.58
N GLU A 184 -12.66 -45.37 -7.67
CA GLU A 184 -11.24 -45.33 -7.33
C GLU A 184 -10.99 -45.73 -5.87
N ARG A 185 -11.79 -45.20 -4.93
CA ARG A 185 -11.69 -45.59 -3.51
C ARG A 185 -12.12 -47.04 -3.26
N ILE A 186 -13.14 -47.54 -3.95
CA ILE A 186 -13.58 -48.93 -3.86
C ILE A 186 -12.50 -49.87 -4.39
N LEU A 187 -11.85 -49.56 -5.52
CA LEU A 187 -10.74 -50.34 -6.06
C LEU A 187 -9.58 -50.40 -5.06
N LYS A 188 -9.19 -49.25 -4.48
CA LYS A 188 -8.18 -49.18 -3.41
C LYS A 188 -8.57 -50.02 -2.19
N LEU A 189 -9.84 -50.02 -1.78
CA LEU A 189 -10.34 -50.85 -0.67
C LEU A 189 -10.36 -52.35 -1.02
N GLU A 190 -10.68 -52.73 -2.27
CA GLU A 190 -10.64 -54.12 -2.73
C GLU A 190 -9.21 -54.68 -2.80
N GLU A 191 -8.23 -53.82 -3.06
CA GLU A 191 -6.79 -54.13 -2.99
C GLU A 191 -6.29 -54.21 -1.53
N GLN A 192 -6.69 -53.27 -0.66
CA GLN A 192 -6.25 -53.18 0.73
C GLN A 192 -6.83 -54.30 1.63
N LEU A 193 -8.14 -54.57 1.56
CA LEU A 193 -8.82 -55.48 2.50
C LEU A 193 -8.24 -56.90 2.58
N PRO A 194 -7.86 -57.57 1.47
CA PRO A 194 -7.25 -58.90 1.51
C PRO A 194 -5.82 -58.94 2.08
N LEU A 195 -5.15 -57.78 2.18
CA LEU A 195 -3.79 -57.66 2.67
C LEU A 195 -3.74 -57.46 4.19
N ILE A 196 -4.74 -56.83 4.81
CA ILE A 196 -4.76 -56.53 6.26
C ILE A 196 -4.49 -57.78 7.14
N PRO A 197 -5.10 -58.96 6.90
CA PRO A 197 -4.82 -60.16 7.71
C PRO A 197 -3.45 -60.81 7.43
N LYS A 198 -2.71 -60.31 6.43
CA LYS A 198 -1.40 -60.80 5.98
C LYS A 198 -0.27 -59.79 6.27
N SER A 199 -0.59 -58.61 6.79
CA SER A 199 0.38 -57.55 7.11
C SER A 199 1.42 -58.02 8.12
N GLU A 200 2.67 -57.60 7.95
CA GLU A 200 3.73 -57.91 8.90
C GLU A 200 3.63 -57.00 10.14
N LEU A 201 3.39 -57.61 11.31
CA LEU A 201 3.18 -56.92 12.60
C LEU A 201 4.36 -57.09 13.58
N LYS A 202 5.50 -57.63 13.12
CA LYS A 202 6.72 -57.74 13.94
C LYS A 202 7.32 -56.37 14.23
N ARG A 203 7.82 -56.21 15.47
CA ARG A 203 8.45 -54.99 15.98
C ARG A 203 9.60 -54.52 15.08
N ASP A 204 10.48 -55.42 14.67
CA ASP A 204 11.65 -55.09 13.85
C ASP A 204 11.27 -54.61 12.44
N PHE A 205 10.22 -55.20 11.85
CA PHE A 205 9.75 -54.76 10.53
C PHE A 205 9.10 -53.37 10.61
N LEU A 206 8.32 -53.11 11.66
CA LEU A 206 7.77 -51.79 11.93
C LEU A 206 8.90 -50.77 12.13
N LEU A 207 9.85 -51.03 13.03
CA LEU A 207 10.95 -50.11 13.35
C LEU A 207 11.88 -49.80 12.17
N ASN A 208 11.98 -50.69 11.17
CA ASN A 208 12.74 -50.42 9.94
C ASN A 208 12.03 -49.44 8.99
N ASN A 209 10.70 -49.40 9.01
CA ASN A 209 9.85 -48.64 8.07
C ASN A 209 9.12 -47.45 8.73
N PHE A 210 9.39 -47.20 10.01
CA PHE A 210 8.78 -46.15 10.84
C PHE A 210 9.86 -45.43 11.66
N VAL A 211 9.66 -44.14 11.93
CA VAL A 211 10.50 -43.39 12.86
C VAL A 211 9.70 -42.33 13.62
N ILE A 212 9.94 -42.23 14.92
CA ILE A 212 9.54 -41.13 15.80
C ILE A 212 10.77 -40.27 16.06
N PHE A 213 10.63 -38.96 15.88
CA PHE A 213 11.70 -37.99 16.11
C PHE A 213 11.20 -36.74 16.84
N ALA A 214 12.01 -36.22 17.76
CA ALA A 214 11.81 -34.94 18.40
C ALA A 214 12.32 -33.81 17.49
N ARG A 215 11.58 -32.70 17.39
CA ARG A 215 11.95 -31.50 16.61
C ARG A 215 12.20 -30.32 17.56
N GLY A 216 12.74 -29.21 17.04
CA GLY A 216 12.86 -27.96 17.80
C GLY A 216 13.69 -28.12 19.09
N GLY A 217 13.27 -27.44 20.17
CA GLY A 217 13.96 -27.51 21.47
C GLY A 217 14.01 -28.92 22.07
N TYR A 218 12.98 -29.74 21.83
CA TYR A 218 12.95 -31.14 22.28
C TYR A 218 13.97 -32.01 21.50
N GLY A 219 14.07 -31.78 20.19
CA GLY A 219 15.10 -32.38 19.33
C GLY A 219 16.51 -32.07 19.84
N ARG A 220 16.75 -30.82 20.26
CA ARG A 220 18.05 -30.36 20.76
C ARG A 220 18.41 -30.75 22.19
N CYS A 221 17.58 -31.51 22.89
CA CYS A 221 17.73 -31.81 24.33
C CYS A 221 17.70 -30.54 25.21
N GLU A 222 17.04 -29.49 24.74
CA GLU A 222 16.87 -28.18 25.38
C GLU A 222 15.41 -27.97 25.85
N LEU A 223 14.74 -29.06 26.24
CA LEU A 223 13.32 -29.04 26.59
C LEU A 223 13.10 -28.32 27.93
N SER A 224 12.85 -27.01 27.87
CA SER A 224 12.44 -26.23 29.04
C SER A 224 10.98 -26.52 29.44
N PHE A 225 10.61 -26.26 30.68
CA PHE A 225 9.22 -26.38 31.15
C PHE A 225 8.22 -25.51 30.35
N ALA A 226 8.66 -24.35 29.84
CA ALA A 226 7.88 -23.48 28.93
C ALA A 226 8.03 -23.81 27.43
N SER A 227 8.43 -25.03 27.05
CA SER A 227 8.58 -25.44 25.64
C SER A 227 7.48 -26.38 25.16
N ASP A 228 7.09 -26.19 23.91
CA ASP A 228 6.22 -27.10 23.18
C ASP A 228 6.91 -28.46 22.99
N LYS A 229 6.12 -29.54 23.04
CA LYS A 229 6.60 -30.92 22.89
C LYS A 229 6.54 -31.31 21.41
N ASP A 230 7.45 -30.76 20.63
CA ASP A 230 7.51 -30.93 19.17
C ASP A 230 7.88 -32.37 18.75
N LEU A 231 6.92 -33.10 18.18
CA LEU A 231 7.12 -34.46 17.64
C LEU A 231 7.06 -34.50 16.11
N GLY A 232 7.63 -35.56 15.55
CA GLY A 232 7.60 -35.90 14.15
C GLY A 232 7.51 -37.40 13.94
N TYR A 233 6.67 -37.82 13.01
CA TYR A 233 6.51 -39.20 12.58
C TYR A 233 6.82 -39.31 11.09
N CYS A 234 7.53 -40.36 10.67
CA CYS A 234 7.69 -40.66 9.25
C CYS A 234 7.52 -42.15 8.95
N LEU A 235 6.84 -42.45 7.85
CA LEU A 235 6.65 -43.80 7.31
C LEU A 235 7.34 -43.98 5.95
N ASP A 236 7.97 -45.14 5.77
CA ASP A 236 8.49 -45.58 4.46
C ASP A 236 7.40 -46.27 3.63
N THR A 237 6.55 -45.45 3.04
CA THR A 237 5.50 -45.85 2.09
C THR A 237 6.02 -46.41 0.76
N GLN A 238 7.34 -46.54 0.57
CA GLN A 238 7.92 -47.25 -0.58
C GLN A 238 8.13 -48.74 -0.29
N GLN A 239 8.34 -49.11 0.99
CA GLN A 239 8.54 -50.50 1.44
C GLN A 239 7.25 -51.13 1.97
N LEU A 240 6.35 -50.32 2.56
CA LEU A 240 5.09 -50.78 3.13
C LEU A 240 4.02 -51.00 2.06
N ASN A 241 3.25 -52.08 2.18
CA ASN A 241 2.06 -52.24 1.35
C ASN A 241 0.90 -51.33 1.85
N ALA A 242 -0.12 -51.16 1.01
CA ALA A 242 -1.22 -50.23 1.28
C ALA A 242 -2.07 -50.55 2.53
N ALA A 243 -2.04 -51.78 3.05
CA ALA A 243 -2.68 -52.16 4.30
C ALA A 243 -1.76 -51.92 5.51
N GLU A 244 -0.47 -52.25 5.41
CA GLU A 244 0.53 -51.97 6.44
C GLU A 244 0.64 -50.47 6.73
N ALA A 245 0.71 -49.65 5.68
CA ALA A 245 0.74 -48.19 5.81
C ALA A 245 -0.50 -47.65 6.56
N GLU A 246 -1.69 -48.22 6.33
CA GLU A 246 -2.89 -47.79 7.05
C GLU A 246 -2.89 -48.24 8.51
N ILE A 247 -2.48 -49.49 8.80
CA ILE A 247 -2.31 -49.95 10.19
C ILE A 247 -1.32 -49.04 10.93
N TYR A 248 -0.22 -48.65 10.29
CA TYR A 248 0.81 -47.83 10.92
C TYR A 248 0.37 -46.36 11.07
N ARG A 249 -0.46 -45.81 10.17
CA ARG A 249 -1.13 -44.52 10.39
C ARG A 249 -2.06 -44.55 11.60
N GLN A 250 -2.87 -45.60 11.74
CA GLN A 250 -3.78 -45.75 12.89
C GLN A 250 -3.02 -46.02 14.21
N PHE A 251 -1.86 -46.68 14.13
CA PHE A 251 -0.92 -46.84 15.23
C PHE A 251 -0.34 -45.50 15.72
N ILE A 252 0.08 -44.61 14.80
CA ILE A 252 0.51 -43.24 15.14
C ILE A 252 -0.62 -42.45 15.81
N ILE A 253 -1.83 -42.52 15.26
CA ILE A 253 -3.02 -41.89 15.85
C ILE A 253 -3.29 -42.44 17.26
N HIS A 254 -3.06 -43.73 17.50
CA HIS A 254 -3.22 -44.33 18.83
C HIS A 254 -2.17 -43.82 19.82
N ILE A 255 -0.88 -43.74 19.45
CA ILE A 255 0.18 -43.15 20.29
C ILE A 255 -0.18 -41.71 20.68
N GLU A 256 -0.56 -40.86 19.72
CA GLU A 256 -0.97 -39.48 20.00
C GLU A 256 -2.24 -39.40 20.86
N HIS A 257 -3.16 -40.36 20.72
CA HIS A 257 -4.34 -40.44 21.56
C HIS A 257 -3.99 -40.78 23.02
N LEU A 258 -3.08 -41.73 23.23
CA LEU A 258 -2.55 -42.12 24.55
C LEU A 258 -1.89 -40.92 25.23
N LEU A 259 -0.93 -40.27 24.57
CA LEU A 259 -0.19 -39.12 25.10
C LEU A 259 -1.13 -37.97 25.50
N ARG A 260 -2.04 -37.59 24.61
CA ARG A 260 -3.01 -36.51 24.87
C ARG A 260 -3.95 -36.85 26.03
N LYS A 261 -4.43 -38.11 26.15
CA LYS A 261 -5.24 -38.54 27.30
C LYS A 261 -4.45 -38.47 28.62
N SER A 262 -3.14 -38.74 28.60
CA SER A 262 -2.23 -38.57 29.74
C SER A 262 -1.87 -37.12 30.07
N GLY A 263 -2.48 -36.12 29.44
CA GLY A 263 -2.16 -34.70 29.63
C GLY A 263 -0.84 -34.26 28.96
N ILE A 264 -0.26 -35.10 28.09
CA ILE A 264 0.95 -34.80 27.34
C ILE A 264 0.56 -34.27 25.96
N ASP A 265 0.18 -32.99 25.89
CA ASP A 265 -0.04 -32.31 24.62
C ASP A 265 1.28 -32.19 23.83
N THR A 266 1.25 -32.61 22.56
CA THR A 266 2.37 -32.61 21.62
C THR A 266 2.06 -31.74 20.40
N ALA A 267 3.11 -31.18 19.79
CA ALA A 267 3.03 -30.51 18.50
C ALA A 267 3.57 -31.48 17.42
N HIS A 268 2.78 -32.50 17.07
CA HIS A 268 3.21 -33.52 16.12
C HIS A 268 3.10 -33.09 14.65
N GLN A 269 3.98 -33.61 13.81
CA GLN A 269 3.89 -33.55 12.35
C GLN A 269 4.07 -34.95 11.76
N TYR A 270 3.34 -35.25 10.69
CA TYR A 270 3.37 -36.54 10.00
C TYR A 270 3.93 -36.38 8.58
N PHE A 271 4.79 -37.31 8.18
CA PHE A 271 5.47 -37.31 6.88
C PHE A 271 5.46 -38.71 6.23
N GLU A 272 5.38 -38.76 4.91
CA GLU A 272 5.55 -40.01 4.13
C GLU A 272 6.78 -39.87 3.22
N LEU A 273 7.67 -40.87 3.17
CA LEU A 273 8.97 -40.72 2.49
C LEU A 273 8.83 -40.39 0.98
N ASN A 274 7.70 -40.75 0.36
CA ASN A 274 7.39 -40.46 -1.04
C ASN A 274 6.55 -39.19 -1.28
N GLU A 275 6.11 -38.45 -0.25
CA GLU A 275 5.21 -37.31 -0.44
C GLU A 275 5.88 -36.13 -1.17
N ASP A 276 5.08 -35.24 -1.78
CA ASP A 276 5.62 -33.98 -2.29
C ASP A 276 5.81 -32.95 -1.17
N LEU A 277 7.06 -32.54 -0.98
CA LEU A 277 7.50 -31.55 -0.01
C LEU A 277 7.61 -30.13 -0.63
N SER A 278 7.27 -29.94 -1.91
CA SER A 278 7.35 -28.64 -2.62
C SER A 278 6.66 -27.50 -1.86
N ARG A 279 5.54 -27.79 -1.18
CA ARG A 279 4.78 -26.88 -0.30
C ARG A 279 5.59 -26.20 0.81
N PHE A 280 6.75 -26.75 1.18
CA PHE A 280 7.65 -26.15 2.18
C PHE A 280 8.62 -25.10 1.61
N LYS A 281 8.60 -24.86 0.29
CA LYS A 281 9.40 -23.81 -0.37
C LYS A 281 8.80 -22.41 -0.24
N GLU A 282 7.53 -22.30 0.14
CA GLU A 282 6.83 -21.02 0.22
C GLU A 282 7.35 -20.16 1.39
N PRO A 283 7.40 -18.82 1.26
CA PRO A 283 7.86 -17.93 2.33
C PRO A 283 7.10 -18.07 3.65
N SER A 284 5.84 -18.54 3.59
CA SER A 284 4.98 -18.83 4.74
C SER A 284 5.43 -20.05 5.54
N THR A 285 5.96 -21.09 4.89
CA THR A 285 6.23 -22.41 5.48
C THR A 285 7.71 -22.70 5.69
N ILE A 286 8.60 -21.95 5.03
CA ILE A 286 10.07 -22.10 5.06
C ILE A 286 10.70 -22.18 6.47
N HIS A 287 10.07 -21.52 7.45
CA HIS A 287 10.51 -21.47 8.84
C HIS A 287 10.41 -22.83 9.58
N THR A 288 9.69 -23.80 9.03
CA THR A 288 9.53 -25.15 9.61
C THR A 288 10.71 -26.08 9.32
N ILE A 289 11.43 -25.84 8.21
CA ILE A 289 12.50 -26.72 7.73
C ILE A 289 13.64 -26.91 8.76
N PRO A 290 14.16 -25.85 9.44
CA PRO A 290 15.24 -26.01 10.42
C PRO A 290 14.91 -27.02 11.53
N SER A 291 13.66 -27.00 12.05
CA SER A 291 13.21 -27.90 13.13
C SER A 291 13.21 -29.38 12.74
N ILE A 292 13.04 -29.67 11.45
CA ILE A 292 13.07 -31.03 10.89
C ILE A 292 14.52 -31.45 10.64
N LEU A 293 15.38 -30.53 10.17
CA LEU A 293 16.79 -30.82 9.90
C LEU A 293 17.61 -31.01 11.19
N GLU A 294 17.33 -30.27 12.26
CA GLU A 294 17.94 -30.42 13.60
C GLU A 294 17.35 -31.58 14.43
N SER A 295 16.38 -32.34 13.89
CA SER A 295 15.64 -33.34 14.67
C SER A 295 16.48 -34.50 15.22
N ARG A 296 16.05 -35.08 16.35
CA ARG A 296 16.68 -36.22 17.01
C ARG A 296 15.74 -37.43 16.96
N VAL A 297 16.25 -38.56 16.49
CA VAL A 297 15.48 -39.83 16.46
C VAL A 297 15.29 -40.31 17.89
N LEU A 298 14.03 -40.54 18.28
CA LEU A 298 13.66 -41.16 19.54
C LEU A 298 13.60 -42.68 19.38
N LEU A 299 12.94 -43.14 18.31
CA LEU A 299 12.65 -44.56 18.09
C LEU A 299 12.51 -44.86 16.60
N GLY A 300 12.95 -46.04 16.15
CA GLY A 300 12.81 -46.49 14.77
C GLY A 300 13.98 -46.13 13.85
N SER A 301 13.70 -46.05 12.55
CA SER A 301 14.72 -46.07 11.50
C SER A 301 15.50 -44.75 11.37
N LYS A 302 16.75 -44.76 11.86
CA LYS A 302 17.72 -43.67 11.65
C LYS A 302 17.98 -43.40 10.16
N ASN A 303 17.91 -44.44 9.31
CA ASN A 303 18.06 -44.31 7.87
C ASN A 303 16.90 -43.54 7.23
N LEU A 304 15.67 -43.81 7.68
CA LEU A 304 14.45 -43.11 7.25
C LEU A 304 14.50 -41.62 7.64
N ALA A 305 14.85 -41.31 8.89
CA ALA A 305 15.03 -39.92 9.33
C ALA A 305 16.13 -39.20 8.51
N ASN A 306 17.27 -39.84 8.25
CA ASN A 306 18.33 -39.28 7.43
C ASN A 306 17.95 -39.17 5.93
N ALA A 307 17.01 -39.99 5.43
CA ALA A 307 16.43 -39.81 4.10
C ALA A 307 15.49 -38.60 4.07
N LEU A 308 14.60 -38.46 5.05
CA LEU A 308 13.70 -37.31 5.19
C LEU A 308 14.48 -35.99 5.30
N LYS A 309 15.49 -35.92 6.18
CA LYS A 309 16.39 -34.75 6.30
C LYS A 309 17.05 -34.39 4.98
N ARG A 310 17.53 -35.37 4.21
CA ARG A 310 18.13 -35.12 2.88
C ARG A 310 17.12 -34.54 1.89
N ARG A 311 15.87 -35.04 1.85
CA ARG A 311 14.81 -34.48 0.99
C ARG A 311 14.49 -33.03 1.39
N PHE A 312 14.38 -32.74 2.69
CA PHE A 312 14.16 -31.37 3.19
C PHE A 312 15.31 -30.42 2.88
N PHE A 313 16.56 -30.88 2.98
CA PHE A 313 17.73 -30.07 2.61
C PHE A 313 17.79 -29.80 1.10
N GLN A 314 17.44 -30.77 0.25
CA GLN A 314 17.40 -30.62 -1.22
C GLN A 314 16.38 -29.60 -1.71
N ILE A 315 15.27 -29.40 -0.99
CA ILE A 315 14.23 -28.43 -1.38
C ILE A 315 14.44 -27.02 -0.81
N LEU A 316 15.31 -26.86 0.19
CA LEU A 316 15.52 -25.60 0.92
C LEU A 316 15.97 -24.48 -0.03
N PRO A 317 15.16 -23.43 -0.27
CA PRO A 317 15.57 -22.33 -1.14
C PRO A 317 16.52 -21.40 -0.37
N TYR A 318 17.82 -21.69 -0.47
CA TYR A 318 18.86 -21.13 0.41
C TYR A 318 18.84 -19.59 0.53
N GLU A 319 18.76 -18.85 -0.57
CA GLU A 319 18.73 -17.38 -0.53
C GLU A 319 17.47 -16.85 0.17
N SER A 320 16.29 -17.35 -0.21
CA SER A 320 15.02 -16.99 0.44
C SER A 320 14.99 -17.35 1.93
N PHE A 321 15.60 -18.48 2.30
CA PHE A 321 15.80 -18.88 3.69
C PHE A 321 16.69 -17.87 4.43
N VAL A 322 17.87 -17.55 3.88
CA VAL A 322 18.82 -16.61 4.49
C VAL A 322 18.18 -15.23 4.68
N LEU A 323 17.54 -14.67 3.66
CA LEU A 323 16.87 -13.37 3.73
C LEU A 323 15.70 -13.36 4.73
N SER A 324 14.92 -14.45 4.78
CA SER A 324 13.83 -14.62 5.77
C SER A 324 14.38 -14.62 7.21
N GLN A 325 15.44 -15.37 7.46
CA GLN A 325 16.10 -15.44 8.77
C GLN A 325 16.75 -14.11 9.19
N ILE A 326 17.43 -13.42 8.27
CA ILE A 326 17.98 -12.07 8.52
C ILE A 326 16.87 -11.09 8.88
N SER A 327 15.78 -11.05 8.10
CA SER A 327 14.65 -10.17 8.38
C SER A 327 13.99 -10.48 9.74
N ALA A 328 13.93 -11.75 10.14
CA ALA A 328 13.45 -12.14 11.46
C ALA A 328 14.36 -11.63 12.59
N TYR A 329 15.68 -11.73 12.43
CA TYR A 329 16.66 -11.21 13.40
C TYR A 329 16.64 -9.67 13.49
N GLU A 330 16.53 -8.98 12.36
CA GLU A 330 16.40 -7.52 12.30
C GLU A 330 15.15 -7.04 13.07
N LYS A 331 14.03 -7.75 12.92
CA LYS A 331 12.73 -7.49 13.58
C LYS A 331 12.67 -7.83 15.08
N CYS A 332 13.63 -8.59 15.63
CA CYS A 332 13.67 -8.82 17.07
C CYS A 332 13.74 -7.48 17.82
N GLU A 333 12.79 -7.26 18.73
CA GLU A 333 12.73 -6.05 19.56
C GLU A 333 13.92 -6.00 20.53
N ILE A 334 14.44 -4.80 20.78
CA ILE A 334 15.44 -4.56 21.82
C ILE A 334 14.69 -4.60 23.17
N PRO A 335 15.15 -5.39 24.16
CA PRO A 335 14.46 -5.47 25.45
C PRO A 335 14.53 -4.14 26.21
N GLU A 336 13.51 -3.85 27.01
CA GLU A 336 13.53 -2.75 27.96
C GLU A 336 14.42 -3.12 29.17
N LEU A 337 14.91 -2.14 29.91
CA LEU A 337 15.82 -2.40 31.05
C LEU A 337 15.12 -3.22 32.15
N ASN A 338 13.86 -2.91 32.42
CA ASN A 338 12.97 -3.49 33.43
C ASN A 338 12.07 -4.63 32.90
N GLN A 339 12.10 -4.92 31.58
CA GLN A 339 11.33 -6.04 31.03
C GLN A 339 11.99 -6.66 29.80
N MET A 340 12.18 -7.98 29.84
CA MET A 340 12.72 -8.77 28.72
C MET A 340 11.92 -10.06 28.49
N ASN A 341 11.58 -10.34 27.23
CA ASN A 341 11.21 -11.66 26.75
C ASN A 341 12.49 -12.48 26.51
N ILE A 342 12.69 -13.53 27.31
CA ILE A 342 13.86 -14.43 27.31
C ILE A 342 14.06 -15.10 25.94
N LYS A 343 12.98 -15.31 25.19
CA LYS A 343 12.97 -16.06 23.94
C LYS A 343 13.13 -15.18 22.72
N GLU A 344 12.27 -14.17 22.54
CA GLU A 344 12.09 -13.49 21.24
C GLU A 344 12.78 -12.11 21.11
N ASN A 345 13.20 -11.46 22.21
CA ASN A 345 13.94 -10.19 22.13
C ASN A 345 15.40 -10.38 21.66
N LYS A 346 16.06 -9.29 21.23
CA LYS A 346 17.51 -9.26 20.97
C LYS A 346 18.28 -9.59 22.25
N GLY A 347 19.32 -10.42 22.11
CA GLY A 347 19.98 -11.05 23.26
C GLY A 347 19.22 -12.24 23.88
N GLY A 348 18.03 -12.59 23.36
CA GLY A 348 17.27 -13.78 23.76
C GLY A 348 17.63 -15.07 23.00
N LEU A 349 17.01 -16.19 23.38
CA LEU A 349 17.29 -17.51 22.80
C LEU A 349 17.12 -17.56 21.26
N ARG A 350 16.11 -16.88 20.71
CA ARG A 350 15.88 -16.80 19.25
C ARG A 350 16.99 -16.00 18.56
N SER A 351 17.55 -15.00 19.23
CA SER A 351 18.63 -14.15 18.72
C SER A 351 19.87 -14.98 18.35
N ILE A 352 20.20 -16.02 19.14
CA ILE A 352 21.29 -16.97 18.80
C ILE A 352 20.84 -18.13 17.90
N GLN A 353 19.62 -18.65 18.04
CA GLN A 353 19.10 -19.75 17.20
C GLN A 353 19.14 -19.42 15.70
N ILE A 354 18.81 -18.18 15.32
CA ILE A 354 18.84 -17.74 13.91
C ILE A 354 20.25 -17.90 13.28
N PRO A 355 21.33 -17.30 13.84
CA PRO A 355 22.70 -17.54 13.39
C PRO A 355 23.11 -19.03 13.37
N LEU A 356 22.66 -19.84 14.32
CA LEU A 356 22.96 -21.27 14.37
C LEU A 356 22.26 -22.04 13.23
N TRP A 357 21.00 -21.76 12.93
CA TRP A 357 20.30 -22.35 11.78
C TRP A 357 20.89 -21.93 10.44
N LEU A 358 21.31 -20.65 10.34
CA LEU A 358 22.05 -20.16 9.18
C LEU A 358 23.38 -20.88 9.02
N ALA A 359 24.15 -21.08 10.11
CA ALA A 359 25.38 -21.88 10.07
C ALA A 359 25.11 -23.31 9.60
N ALA A 360 24.05 -23.94 10.10
CA ALA A 360 23.67 -25.30 9.76
C ALA A 360 23.43 -25.46 8.25
N ALA A 361 22.60 -24.57 7.68
CA ALA A 361 22.34 -24.52 6.25
C ALA A 361 23.60 -24.19 5.44
N THR A 362 24.40 -23.23 5.91
CA THR A 362 25.64 -22.79 5.27
C THR A 362 26.69 -23.89 5.17
N PHE A 363 26.78 -24.77 6.17
CA PHE A 363 27.74 -25.88 6.18
C PHE A 363 27.14 -27.22 5.72
N GLY A 364 25.82 -27.30 5.50
CA GLY A 364 25.12 -28.54 5.18
C GLY A 364 25.13 -29.57 6.33
N VAL A 365 25.31 -29.12 7.57
CA VAL A 365 25.42 -29.96 8.77
C VAL A 365 24.42 -29.46 9.80
N PHE A 366 23.51 -30.34 10.20
CA PHE A 366 22.47 -30.06 11.20
C PHE A 366 22.66 -31.05 12.37
N PRO A 367 23.54 -30.73 13.33
CA PRO A 367 23.67 -31.49 14.56
C PRO A 367 22.36 -31.47 15.33
N SER A 368 22.14 -32.49 16.15
CA SER A 368 20.98 -32.49 17.04
C SER A 368 21.13 -31.47 18.16
N GLN A 369 22.31 -31.29 18.75
CA GLN A 369 22.47 -30.46 19.97
C GLN A 369 23.22 -29.15 19.69
N THR A 370 22.85 -28.07 20.38
CA THR A 370 23.50 -26.76 20.23
C THR A 370 24.99 -26.81 20.56
N ALA A 371 25.42 -27.60 21.54
CA ALA A 371 26.83 -27.77 21.87
C ALA A 371 27.65 -28.37 20.70
N GLU A 372 27.07 -29.30 19.93
CA GLU A 372 27.69 -29.84 18.71
C GLU A 372 27.83 -28.76 17.62
N MET A 373 26.83 -27.89 17.47
CA MET A 373 26.90 -26.74 16.57
C MET A 373 27.96 -25.73 17.00
N LEU A 374 28.07 -25.43 18.30
CA LEU A 374 29.14 -24.57 18.82
C LEU A 374 30.52 -25.18 18.55
N SER A 375 30.67 -26.50 18.72
CA SER A 375 31.88 -27.24 18.34
C SER A 375 32.23 -27.06 16.86
N LEU A 376 31.25 -27.22 15.96
CA LEU A 376 31.40 -26.96 14.52
C LEU A 376 31.81 -25.52 14.24
N LEU A 377 31.18 -24.52 14.87
CA LEU A 377 31.54 -23.11 14.68
C LEU A 377 32.98 -22.80 15.15
N ILE A 378 33.45 -23.43 16.23
CA ILE A 378 34.83 -23.29 16.70
C ILE A 378 35.79 -23.94 15.70
N GLN A 379 35.49 -25.15 15.21
CA GLN A 379 36.30 -25.84 14.19
C GLN A 379 36.39 -25.05 12.88
N LYS A 380 35.28 -24.42 12.45
CA LYS A 380 35.22 -23.54 11.28
C LYS A 380 35.78 -22.13 11.56
N ARG A 381 36.33 -21.88 12.75
CA ARG A 381 36.89 -20.59 13.21
C ARG A 381 35.91 -19.40 13.15
N ILE A 382 34.61 -19.68 13.13
CA ILE A 382 33.55 -18.66 13.17
C ILE A 382 33.46 -18.04 14.58
N ILE A 383 33.77 -18.80 15.63
CA ILE A 383 33.94 -18.30 17.01
C ILE A 383 35.19 -18.89 17.63
N SER A 384 35.77 -18.20 18.62
CA SER A 384 36.84 -18.79 19.44
C SER A 384 36.27 -19.70 20.55
N PRO A 385 37.06 -20.64 21.13
CA PRO A 385 36.60 -21.45 22.27
C PRO A 385 36.09 -20.60 23.44
N LYS A 386 36.72 -19.44 23.71
CA LYS A 386 36.26 -18.49 24.74
C LYS A 386 34.89 -17.88 24.42
N GLN A 387 34.61 -17.62 23.15
CA GLN A 387 33.29 -17.13 22.71
C GLN A 387 32.24 -18.25 22.80
N GLY A 388 32.59 -19.49 22.45
CA GLY A 388 31.73 -20.66 22.67
C GLY A 388 31.37 -20.83 24.14
N PHE A 389 32.35 -20.75 25.05
CA PHE A 389 32.11 -20.83 26.49
C PHE A 389 31.17 -19.71 27.01
N LYS A 390 31.35 -18.47 26.55
CA LYS A 390 30.43 -17.36 26.87
C LYS A 390 28.98 -17.63 26.42
N LEU A 391 28.79 -18.20 25.23
CA LEU A 391 27.45 -18.61 24.77
C LEU A 391 26.88 -19.74 25.65
N CYS A 392 27.68 -20.72 26.04
CA CYS A 392 27.25 -21.76 26.96
C CYS A 392 26.79 -21.19 28.32
N GLN A 393 27.54 -20.23 28.90
CA GLN A 393 27.13 -19.55 30.14
C GLN A 393 25.81 -18.77 29.99
N ALA A 394 25.63 -18.07 28.86
CA ALA A 394 24.42 -17.30 28.60
C ALA A 394 23.21 -18.22 28.32
N LEU A 395 23.38 -19.29 27.54
CA LEU A 395 22.34 -20.29 27.30
C LEU A 395 21.92 -20.99 28.60
N GLU A 396 22.88 -21.38 29.46
CA GLU A 396 22.60 -21.94 30.78
C GLU A 396 21.69 -21.02 31.59
N PHE A 397 22.08 -19.76 31.73
CA PHE A 397 21.32 -18.79 32.50
C PHE A 397 19.95 -18.49 31.89
N PHE A 398 19.83 -18.41 30.57
CA PHE A 398 18.56 -18.15 29.90
C PHE A 398 17.60 -19.34 30.01
N TYR A 399 18.09 -20.58 29.95
CA TYR A 399 17.27 -21.76 30.21
C TYR A 399 16.90 -21.90 31.70
N ASP A 400 17.76 -21.47 32.62
CA ASP A 400 17.48 -21.38 34.06
C ASP A 400 16.29 -20.44 34.33
N LEU A 401 16.40 -19.20 33.84
CA LEU A 401 15.36 -18.17 33.91
C LEU A 401 14.07 -18.60 33.21
N ARG A 402 14.18 -19.27 32.04
CA ARG A 402 13.01 -19.74 31.29
C ARG A 402 12.27 -20.84 32.03
N ASN A 403 12.97 -21.79 32.65
CA ASN A 403 12.38 -22.80 33.52
C ASN A 403 11.72 -22.14 34.73
N PHE A 404 12.42 -21.23 35.42
CA PHE A 404 11.88 -20.51 36.58
C PHE A 404 10.61 -19.71 36.24
N SER A 405 10.60 -18.97 35.11
CA SER A 405 9.40 -18.23 34.66
C SER A 405 8.21 -19.15 34.32
N ALA A 406 8.46 -20.42 34.00
CA ALA A 406 7.43 -21.41 33.71
C ALA A 406 6.75 -21.94 34.98
N THR A 407 7.51 -22.02 36.06
CA THR A 407 7.09 -22.62 37.33
C THR A 407 6.68 -21.58 38.36
N ALA A 408 7.20 -20.35 38.24
CA ALA A 408 7.02 -19.21 39.14
C ALA A 408 5.62 -19.13 39.76
N LYS A 409 4.59 -18.91 38.93
CA LYS A 409 3.20 -18.70 39.38
C LYS A 409 2.54 -19.93 40.02
N LYS A 410 3.00 -21.16 39.70
CA LYS A 410 2.36 -22.41 40.14
C LYS A 410 3.07 -23.09 41.31
N PHE A 411 4.38 -22.93 41.43
CA PHE A 411 5.23 -23.68 42.38
C PHE A 411 6.09 -22.79 43.29
N HIS A 412 6.35 -21.53 42.92
CA HIS A 412 7.29 -20.69 43.67
C HIS A 412 6.64 -19.45 44.29
N PHE A 413 5.41 -19.10 43.90
CA PHE A 413 4.65 -18.00 44.47
C PHE A 413 3.80 -18.50 45.65
N ASP A 414 4.20 -18.09 46.86
CA ASP A 414 3.61 -18.48 48.14
C ASP A 414 3.38 -17.27 49.06
N ASP A 415 2.93 -17.53 50.30
CA ASP A 415 2.63 -16.48 51.29
C ASP A 415 3.87 -15.61 51.63
N GLU A 416 5.08 -16.15 51.50
CA GLU A 416 6.33 -15.39 51.67
C GLU A 416 6.51 -14.39 50.51
N ALA A 417 6.32 -14.84 49.27
CA ALA A 417 6.36 -13.96 48.10
C ALA A 417 5.31 -12.83 48.21
N LEU A 418 4.07 -13.17 48.57
CA LEU A 418 3.01 -12.19 48.85
C LEU A 418 3.40 -11.21 49.96
N GLY A 419 4.03 -11.68 51.03
CA GLY A 419 4.54 -10.88 52.14
C GLY A 419 5.60 -9.83 51.73
N THR A 420 6.32 -10.06 50.63
CA THR A 420 7.26 -9.08 50.04
C THR A 420 6.60 -8.04 49.11
N GLY A 421 5.27 -8.11 48.93
CA GLY A 421 4.51 -7.20 48.07
C GLY A 421 4.51 -7.57 46.58
N LEU A 422 4.79 -8.82 46.24
CA LEU A 422 4.71 -9.33 44.86
C LEU A 422 3.27 -9.68 44.47
N SER A 423 2.92 -9.44 43.21
CA SER A 423 1.66 -9.85 42.59
C SER A 423 1.88 -11.03 41.64
N ASP A 424 0.95 -11.98 41.61
CA ASP A 424 0.96 -13.10 40.66
C ASP A 424 0.49 -12.69 39.26
N GLU A 425 -0.11 -11.51 39.10
CA GLU A 425 -0.51 -10.93 37.80
C GLU A 425 0.69 -10.47 36.97
N ASP A 426 1.79 -10.09 37.63
CA ASP A 426 3.02 -9.62 36.98
C ASP A 426 3.92 -10.75 36.46
N LEU A 427 3.75 -11.97 37.00
CA LEU A 427 4.55 -13.15 36.65
C LEU A 427 4.11 -13.73 35.31
N LYS A 428 4.93 -13.55 34.28
CA LYS A 428 4.60 -13.89 32.88
C LYS A 428 5.56 -14.91 32.28
N LEU A 429 5.01 -15.89 31.56
CA LEU A 429 5.74 -16.97 30.91
C LEU A 429 6.79 -16.45 29.91
N ASN A 430 8.05 -16.89 30.03
CA ASN A 430 9.19 -16.42 29.22
C ASN A 430 9.54 -14.92 29.38
N PHE A 431 9.02 -14.23 30.39
CA PHE A 431 9.39 -12.85 30.69
C PHE A 431 10.19 -12.75 31.99
N ILE A 432 11.05 -11.75 32.04
CA ILE A 432 11.73 -11.25 33.24
C ILE A 432 11.32 -9.80 33.41
N ASN A 433 10.97 -9.44 34.64
CA ASN A 433 10.61 -8.11 35.13
C ASN A 433 10.87 -8.04 36.64
N ASP A 434 10.81 -6.86 37.25
CA ASP A 434 11.03 -6.64 38.68
C ASP A 434 10.40 -7.72 39.59
N SER A 435 9.14 -8.11 39.32
CA SER A 435 8.41 -9.11 40.11
C SER A 435 9.00 -10.52 39.95
N THR A 436 9.37 -10.91 38.73
CA THR A 436 10.04 -12.19 38.45
C THR A 436 11.46 -12.23 39.02
N GLU A 437 12.19 -11.12 38.95
CA GLU A 437 13.57 -11.00 39.46
C GLU A 437 13.62 -11.09 40.99
N ARG A 438 12.73 -10.39 41.68
CA ARG A 438 12.59 -10.48 43.15
C ARG A 438 12.17 -11.89 43.59
N LEU A 439 11.24 -12.53 42.88
CA LEU A 439 10.85 -13.91 43.17
C LEU A 439 12.02 -14.88 42.93
N TYR A 440 12.81 -14.65 41.87
CA TYR A 440 14.01 -15.43 41.58
C TYR A 440 15.04 -15.30 42.71
N LEU A 441 15.31 -14.09 43.19
CA LEU A 441 16.22 -13.88 44.32
C LEU A 441 15.71 -14.49 45.63
N LEU A 442 14.39 -14.44 45.87
CA LEU A 442 13.77 -15.01 47.07
C LEU A 442 13.86 -16.55 47.09
N LYS A 443 13.63 -17.21 45.95
CA LYS A 443 13.51 -18.68 45.88
C LYS A 443 14.75 -19.39 45.34
N LYS A 444 15.67 -18.67 44.68
CA LYS A 444 16.91 -19.20 44.09
C LYS A 444 18.10 -18.34 44.47
N GLU A 445 18.86 -18.81 45.48
CA GLU A 445 20.06 -18.18 46.07
C GLU A 445 21.30 -18.16 45.13
N ARG A 446 21.11 -17.94 43.82
CA ARG A 446 22.20 -17.82 42.83
C ARG A 446 22.92 -16.47 42.91
N PHE A 447 22.24 -15.42 43.38
CA PHE A 447 22.76 -14.06 43.52
C PHE A 447 22.36 -13.47 44.88
N GLN A 448 23.16 -12.55 45.42
CA GLN A 448 22.91 -11.93 46.73
C GLN A 448 22.11 -10.63 46.65
N SER A 449 22.02 -10.00 45.48
CA SER A 449 21.36 -8.72 45.26
C SER A 449 20.76 -8.61 43.85
N ILE A 450 19.81 -7.69 43.68
CA ILE A 450 19.27 -7.32 42.36
C ILE A 450 20.39 -6.81 41.46
N ASP A 451 21.28 -5.96 41.97
CA ASP A 451 22.44 -5.45 41.23
C ASP A 451 23.36 -6.56 40.68
N ASP A 452 23.57 -7.65 41.43
CA ASP A 452 24.36 -8.81 40.96
C ASP A 452 23.64 -9.59 39.87
N PHE A 453 22.34 -9.82 40.05
CA PHE A 453 21.47 -10.45 39.06
C PHE A 453 21.47 -9.63 37.76
N ASP A 454 21.26 -8.32 37.84
CA ASP A 454 21.19 -7.43 36.68
C ASP A 454 22.53 -7.30 35.95
N ARG A 455 23.64 -7.14 36.68
CA ARG A 455 24.98 -7.16 36.07
C ARG A 455 25.21 -8.46 35.30
N TYR A 456 24.81 -9.60 35.86
CA TYR A 456 24.96 -10.90 35.20
C TYR A 456 24.00 -11.06 34.01
N ARG A 457 22.73 -10.68 34.17
CA ARG A 457 21.69 -10.69 33.13
C ARG A 457 22.11 -9.85 31.93
N LEU A 458 22.43 -8.59 32.13
CA LEU A 458 22.85 -7.67 31.07
C LEU A 458 24.14 -8.17 30.38
N GLN A 459 25.06 -8.78 31.12
CA GLN A 459 26.25 -9.41 30.52
C GLN A 459 25.91 -10.63 29.66
N MET A 460 24.95 -11.48 30.06
CA MET A 460 24.51 -12.63 29.25
C MET A 460 23.72 -12.18 28.01
N VAL A 461 22.86 -11.14 28.14
CA VAL A 461 22.18 -10.47 27.02
C VAL A 461 23.20 -9.95 26.00
N ASP A 462 24.21 -9.21 26.46
CA ASP A 462 25.29 -8.68 25.62
C ASP A 462 26.10 -9.82 24.95
N TYR A 463 26.44 -10.88 25.70
CA TYR A 463 27.12 -12.05 25.13
C TYR A 463 26.32 -12.69 24.00
N ILE A 464 25.00 -12.91 24.18
CA ILE A 464 24.14 -13.45 23.13
C ILE A 464 24.06 -12.47 21.97
N GLN A 465 23.78 -11.18 22.21
CA GLN A 465 23.60 -10.18 21.16
C GLN A 465 24.87 -9.98 20.33
N TYR A 466 26.00 -9.70 20.98
CA TYR A 466 27.29 -9.47 20.33
C TYR A 466 27.77 -10.70 19.56
N LEU A 467 27.64 -11.90 20.15
CA LEU A 467 28.11 -13.12 19.47
C LEU A 467 27.15 -13.59 18.38
N SER A 468 25.84 -13.36 18.50
CA SER A 468 24.88 -13.59 17.41
C SER A 468 25.19 -12.67 16.24
N GLN A 469 25.41 -11.38 16.48
CA GLN A 469 25.82 -10.43 15.46
C GLN A 469 27.19 -10.78 14.85
N ALA A 470 28.17 -11.19 15.65
CA ALA A 470 29.49 -11.58 15.15
C ALA A 470 29.45 -12.91 14.35
N ILE A 471 28.61 -13.87 14.73
CA ILE A 471 28.37 -15.10 13.96
C ILE A 471 27.68 -14.77 12.65
N LEU A 472 26.58 -13.99 12.67
CA LEU A 472 25.90 -13.52 11.46
C LEU A 472 26.87 -12.79 10.54
N GLN A 473 27.64 -11.83 11.07
CA GLN A 473 28.65 -11.12 10.31
C GLN A 473 29.64 -12.10 9.68
N ARG A 474 30.23 -13.05 10.42
CA ARG A 474 31.21 -14.02 9.86
C ARG A 474 30.63 -15.09 8.94
N LEU A 475 29.34 -15.40 9.05
CA LEU A 475 28.64 -16.32 8.16
C LEU A 475 28.19 -15.64 6.86
N LEU A 476 27.84 -14.37 6.96
CA LEU A 476 27.26 -13.59 5.87
C LEU A 476 28.27 -12.63 5.20
N ASP A 477 29.45 -12.43 5.81
CA ASP A 477 30.73 -11.97 5.22
C ASP A 477 31.31 -13.12 4.39
N ARG A 478 30.49 -13.50 3.41
CA ARG A 478 30.72 -14.51 2.41
C ARG A 478 30.10 -13.99 1.13
N THR A 479 30.83 -14.22 0.06
CA THR A 479 30.41 -13.83 -1.26
C THR A 479 29.72 -14.98 -1.98
N ILE A 480 28.61 -14.67 -2.65
CA ILE A 480 27.97 -15.56 -3.62
C ILE A 480 28.24 -15.04 -5.02
N VAL A 481 28.65 -15.91 -5.93
CA VAL A 481 28.78 -15.57 -7.35
C VAL A 481 27.41 -15.71 -8.02
N ARG A 482 26.95 -14.64 -8.67
CA ARG A 482 25.79 -14.61 -9.58
C ARG A 482 26.32 -14.38 -11.00
N THR A 483 25.80 -15.08 -12.00
CA THR A 483 26.25 -14.98 -13.40
C THR A 483 25.16 -14.35 -14.26
N PHE A 484 25.56 -13.37 -15.08
CA PHE A 484 24.76 -12.65 -16.06
C PHE A 484 25.24 -12.97 -17.48
N SER A 485 24.70 -12.27 -18.48
CA SER A 485 24.97 -12.48 -19.90
C SER A 485 26.47 -12.43 -20.25
N ASN A 486 27.19 -11.42 -19.75
CA ASN A 486 28.60 -11.13 -20.08
C ASN A 486 29.53 -11.06 -18.87
N PHE A 487 29.01 -11.12 -17.65
CA PHE A 487 29.76 -10.89 -16.41
C PHE A 487 29.23 -11.71 -15.23
N GLN A 488 29.97 -11.71 -14.13
CA GLN A 488 29.60 -12.27 -12.84
C GLN A 488 29.67 -11.18 -11.78
N VAL A 489 28.84 -11.28 -10.74
CA VAL A 489 28.92 -10.40 -9.57
C VAL A 489 29.09 -11.21 -8.29
N ILE A 490 29.83 -10.63 -7.36
CA ILE A 490 30.26 -11.26 -6.11
C ILE A 490 29.53 -10.55 -4.97
N VAL A 491 28.46 -11.17 -4.44
CA VAL A 491 27.54 -10.53 -3.49
C VAL A 491 27.77 -10.98 -2.05
N HIS A 492 28.13 -10.05 -1.18
CA HIS A 492 28.23 -10.20 0.27
C HIS A 492 26.83 -10.08 0.89
N LEU A 493 26.25 -11.25 1.23
CA LEU A 493 24.89 -11.35 1.78
C LEU A 493 24.66 -10.48 3.01
N GLY A 494 25.60 -10.47 3.96
CA GLY A 494 25.40 -9.87 5.28
C GLY A 494 25.32 -8.35 5.32
N LYS A 495 25.92 -7.67 4.35
CA LYS A 495 25.79 -6.22 4.15
C LYS A 495 24.76 -5.90 3.05
N ARG A 496 24.19 -6.93 2.40
CA ARG A 496 23.50 -6.84 1.10
C ARG A 496 24.31 -6.04 0.08
N LEU A 497 25.63 -6.25 0.03
CA LEU A 497 26.52 -5.52 -0.90
C LEU A 497 27.00 -6.39 -2.03
N ILE A 498 26.96 -5.91 -3.25
CA ILE A 498 27.78 -6.39 -4.37
C ILE A 498 29.19 -5.83 -4.14
N LEU A 499 30.19 -6.71 -3.99
CA LEU A 499 31.59 -6.32 -3.71
C LEU A 499 32.43 -6.15 -4.97
N GLU A 500 32.30 -7.08 -5.92
CA GLU A 500 33.10 -7.11 -7.16
C GLU A 500 32.23 -7.49 -8.36
N VAL A 501 32.64 -7.05 -9.54
CA VAL A 501 32.08 -7.43 -10.84
C VAL A 501 33.21 -7.96 -11.72
N ASN A 502 33.08 -9.18 -12.23
CA ASN A 502 34.13 -9.91 -12.94
C ASN A 502 33.67 -10.37 -14.33
N ALA A 503 34.58 -10.49 -15.30
CA ALA A 503 34.28 -11.06 -16.60
C ALA A 503 34.09 -12.60 -16.53
N ILE A 504 33.32 -13.18 -17.45
CA ILE A 504 33.06 -14.64 -17.47
C ILE A 504 34.32 -15.47 -17.75
N GLU A 505 35.27 -14.96 -18.53
CA GLU A 505 36.45 -15.70 -19.01
C GLU A 505 37.59 -15.88 -17.98
N GLY A 506 37.28 -16.05 -16.68
CA GLY A 506 38.25 -16.49 -15.66
C GLY A 506 39.44 -15.56 -15.40
N LEU A 507 39.44 -14.36 -15.97
CA LEU A 507 40.42 -13.29 -15.75
C LEU A 507 39.83 -12.29 -14.74
N PRO A 508 40.21 -12.33 -13.45
CA PRO A 508 39.56 -11.55 -12.38
C PRO A 508 39.92 -10.05 -12.37
N GLN A 509 40.44 -9.51 -13.48
CA GLN A 509 40.90 -8.11 -13.61
C GLN A 509 40.73 -7.61 -15.04
N VAL A 510 39.48 -7.47 -15.49
CA VAL A 510 39.13 -6.73 -16.71
C VAL A 510 38.48 -5.42 -16.26
N PRO A 511 38.99 -4.23 -16.67
CA PRO A 511 38.38 -2.95 -16.33
C PRO A 511 36.87 -2.93 -16.58
N LEU A 512 36.09 -2.38 -15.65
CA LEU A 512 34.63 -2.34 -15.73
C LEU A 512 34.16 -1.65 -17.03
N SER A 513 34.92 -0.69 -17.54
CA SER A 513 34.73 -0.02 -18.83
C SER A 513 34.68 -0.96 -20.05
N LEU A 514 35.34 -2.13 -19.99
CA LEU A 514 35.30 -3.15 -21.03
C LEU A 514 34.17 -4.16 -20.83
N ILE A 515 33.74 -4.40 -19.58
CA ILE A 515 32.58 -5.24 -19.25
C ILE A 515 31.27 -4.51 -19.61
N PHE A 516 31.20 -3.22 -19.30
CA PHE A 516 30.04 -2.35 -19.48
C PHE A 516 30.17 -1.38 -20.66
N ASN A 517 30.81 -1.84 -21.75
CA ASN A 517 30.89 -1.10 -23.01
C ASN A 517 29.51 -0.99 -23.73
N ASP A 518 28.58 -1.92 -23.46
CA ASP A 518 27.16 -1.82 -23.81
C ASP A 518 26.36 -1.34 -22.59
N PRO A 519 25.66 -0.18 -22.68
CA PRO A 519 24.74 0.27 -21.62
C PRO A 519 23.69 -0.77 -21.22
N CYS A 520 23.33 -1.71 -22.10
CA CYS A 520 22.36 -2.74 -21.78
C CYS A 520 22.88 -3.78 -20.79
N ALA A 521 24.17 -4.13 -20.85
CA ALA A 521 24.82 -5.02 -19.88
C ALA A 521 24.92 -4.35 -18.51
N LEU A 522 25.17 -3.03 -18.48
CA LEU A 522 25.13 -2.25 -17.25
C LEU A 522 23.72 -2.23 -16.65
N LEU A 523 22.68 -2.03 -17.46
CA LEU A 523 21.31 -2.00 -16.96
C LEU A 523 20.80 -3.40 -16.50
N GLU A 524 21.40 -4.51 -16.93
CA GLU A 524 21.13 -5.85 -16.34
C GLU A 524 21.56 -5.94 -14.87
N LEU A 525 22.64 -5.26 -14.48
CA LEU A 525 23.05 -5.14 -13.07
C LEU A 525 22.00 -4.37 -12.26
N PHE A 526 21.48 -3.26 -12.82
CA PHE A 526 20.47 -2.44 -12.15
C PHE A 526 19.08 -3.07 -12.13
N GLU A 527 18.71 -3.87 -13.14
CA GLU A 527 17.54 -4.76 -13.09
C GLU A 527 17.66 -5.73 -11.91
N TYR A 528 18.79 -6.42 -11.74
CA TYR A 528 19.01 -7.32 -10.60
C TYR A 528 18.89 -6.59 -9.26
N VAL A 529 19.59 -5.47 -9.08
CA VAL A 529 19.53 -4.62 -7.88
C VAL A 529 18.09 -4.19 -7.57
N SER A 530 17.32 -3.77 -8.58
CA SER A 530 15.92 -3.33 -8.43
C SER A 530 14.94 -4.42 -8.00
N ILE A 531 15.30 -5.70 -8.15
CA ILE A 531 14.51 -6.85 -7.75
C ILE A 531 14.98 -7.43 -6.40
N SER A 532 16.26 -7.27 -6.06
CA SER A 532 16.91 -8.05 -5.00
C SER A 532 17.32 -7.27 -3.75
N ASP A 533 17.20 -5.92 -3.74
CA ASP A 533 17.50 -5.07 -2.56
C ASP A 533 18.97 -5.16 -2.09
N TYR A 534 19.90 -5.40 -3.01
CA TYR A 534 21.34 -5.26 -2.78
C TYR A 534 21.80 -3.84 -3.15
N ASP A 535 22.80 -3.34 -2.44
CA ASP A 535 23.55 -2.13 -2.72
C ASP A 535 24.94 -2.49 -3.32
N LEU A 536 25.68 -1.54 -3.89
CA LEU A 536 27.09 -1.70 -4.29
C LEU A 536 28.02 -1.26 -3.15
N SER A 537 29.17 -1.92 -2.97
CA SER A 537 30.20 -1.45 -2.04
C SER A 537 30.69 -0.04 -2.41
N PHE A 538 31.19 0.73 -1.44
CA PHE A 538 31.72 2.07 -1.72
C PHE A 538 32.85 2.03 -2.74
N ASP A 539 33.79 1.10 -2.57
CA ASP A 539 34.94 0.94 -3.47
C ASP A 539 34.50 0.58 -4.90
N LEU A 540 33.48 -0.27 -5.04
CA LEU A 540 32.90 -0.60 -6.35
C LEU A 540 32.07 0.55 -6.95
N LYS A 541 31.41 1.37 -6.13
CA LYS A 541 30.75 2.61 -6.60
C LYS A 541 31.79 3.61 -7.15
N ASP A 542 32.96 3.69 -6.51
CA ASP A 542 34.08 4.54 -6.93
C ASP A 542 34.72 3.99 -8.22
N GLU A 543 34.98 2.67 -8.31
CA GLU A 543 35.47 2.02 -9.54
C GLU A 543 34.48 2.15 -10.71
N MET A 544 33.17 2.00 -10.44
CA MET A 544 32.13 2.21 -11.44
C MET A 544 31.98 3.67 -11.90
N SER A 545 32.61 4.65 -11.23
CA SER A 545 32.63 6.03 -11.73
C SER A 545 33.34 6.12 -13.09
N GLU A 546 34.33 5.28 -13.37
CA GLU A 546 35.03 5.26 -14.66
C GLU A 546 34.10 5.00 -15.86
N LEU A 547 32.96 4.33 -15.64
CA LEU A 547 31.95 4.08 -16.67
C LEU A 547 31.34 5.36 -17.24
N ILE A 548 31.34 6.44 -16.46
CA ILE A 548 30.85 7.76 -16.86
C ILE A 548 31.65 8.32 -18.05
N LYS A 549 32.93 7.93 -18.17
CA LYS A 549 33.80 8.29 -19.31
C LYS A 549 33.46 7.48 -20.58
N VAL A 550 32.82 6.33 -20.44
CA VAL A 550 32.46 5.40 -21.55
C VAL A 550 31.05 5.63 -22.08
N LEU A 551 30.11 5.98 -21.19
CA LEU A 551 28.69 6.20 -21.50
C LEU A 551 28.44 7.56 -22.16
N THR A 552 29.10 7.81 -23.29
CA THR A 552 28.97 9.07 -24.03
C THR A 552 27.55 9.24 -24.60
N PRO A 553 27.13 10.48 -24.90
CA PRO A 553 25.82 10.74 -25.53
C PRO A 553 25.59 9.99 -26.85
N GLU A 554 26.66 9.63 -27.57
CA GLU A 554 26.59 8.82 -28.79
C GLU A 554 26.23 7.36 -28.49
N VAL A 555 26.85 6.76 -27.47
CA VAL A 555 26.61 5.38 -27.01
C VAL A 555 25.20 5.22 -26.44
N ILE A 556 24.69 6.23 -25.74
CA ILE A 556 23.29 6.29 -25.31
C ILE A 556 22.37 6.42 -26.53
N LYS A 557 22.70 7.29 -27.49
CA LYS A 557 21.91 7.51 -28.71
C LYS A 557 21.79 6.26 -29.59
N SER A 558 22.83 5.43 -29.70
CA SER A 558 22.75 4.17 -30.45
C SER A 558 21.88 3.10 -29.80
N ASN A 559 21.68 3.15 -28.48
CA ASN A 559 21.02 2.08 -27.71
C ASN A 559 19.64 2.44 -27.13
N ARG A 560 19.14 3.67 -27.36
CA ARG A 560 17.87 4.22 -26.82
C ARG A 560 16.72 3.22 -26.64
N LYS A 561 16.34 2.48 -27.69
CA LYS A 561 15.20 1.53 -27.62
C LYS A 561 15.40 0.39 -26.61
N LYS A 562 16.63 -0.10 -26.44
CA LYS A 562 16.94 -1.11 -25.42
C LYS A 562 17.03 -0.48 -24.03
N ILE A 563 17.60 0.72 -23.94
CA ILE A 563 17.70 1.50 -22.70
C ILE A 563 16.32 1.78 -22.11
N SER A 564 15.36 2.31 -22.87
CA SER A 564 13.99 2.56 -22.38
C SER A 564 13.24 1.28 -22.01
N SER A 565 13.49 0.15 -22.69
CA SER A 565 12.99 -1.16 -22.26
C SER A 565 13.55 -1.59 -20.91
N ARG A 566 14.88 -1.51 -20.71
CA ARG A 566 15.56 -1.88 -19.45
C ARG A 566 15.14 -0.97 -18.28
N PHE A 567 15.07 0.36 -18.50
CA PHE A 567 14.53 1.28 -17.50
C PHE A 567 13.06 0.98 -17.14
N SER A 568 12.25 0.53 -18.10
CA SER A 568 10.88 0.10 -17.82
C SER A 568 10.83 -1.13 -16.91
N THR A 569 11.72 -2.12 -17.11
CA THR A 569 11.90 -3.25 -16.17
C THR A 569 12.27 -2.75 -14.76
N ILE A 570 13.30 -1.89 -14.67
CA ILE A 570 13.80 -1.34 -13.39
C ILE A 570 12.68 -0.59 -12.65
N LEU A 571 11.86 0.19 -13.37
CA LEU A 571 10.75 0.92 -12.77
C LEU A 571 9.59 0.00 -12.37
N LEU A 572 9.30 -1.08 -13.10
CA LEU A 572 8.27 -2.04 -12.66
C LEU A 572 8.70 -2.85 -11.42
N ALA A 573 10.00 -2.95 -11.15
CA ALA A 573 10.55 -3.68 -10.01
C ALA A 573 10.26 -3.01 -8.64
N PRO A 574 10.24 -3.80 -7.54
CA PRO A 574 9.88 -3.30 -6.20
C PRO A 574 10.91 -2.33 -5.62
N PHE A 575 12.21 -2.54 -5.83
CA PHE A 575 13.29 -1.72 -5.25
C PHE A 575 13.87 -0.74 -6.28
N ALA A 576 13.02 -0.23 -7.18
CA ALA A 576 13.38 0.77 -8.20
C ALA A 576 14.07 2.02 -7.60
N SER A 577 13.64 2.46 -6.42
CA SER A 577 14.25 3.60 -5.71
C SER A 577 15.68 3.30 -5.26
N ASN A 578 15.95 2.09 -4.74
CA ASN A 578 17.30 1.66 -4.37
C ASN A 578 18.23 1.67 -5.60
N ALA A 579 17.80 1.05 -6.72
CA ALA A 579 18.58 1.04 -7.96
C ALA A 579 18.94 2.47 -8.45
N LEU A 580 17.98 3.40 -8.41
CA LEU A 580 18.21 4.79 -8.81
C LEU A 580 19.08 5.57 -7.80
N SER A 581 18.98 5.31 -6.49
CA SER A 581 19.90 5.87 -5.47
C SER A 581 21.33 5.48 -5.78
N ILE A 582 21.55 4.21 -6.13
CA ILE A 582 22.88 3.69 -6.44
C ILE A 582 23.44 4.31 -7.72
N MET A 583 22.62 4.50 -8.75
CA MET A 583 23.02 5.25 -9.96
C MET A 583 23.27 6.75 -9.70
N PHE A 584 22.62 7.33 -8.69
CA PHE A 584 22.98 8.67 -8.21
C PHE A 584 24.32 8.67 -7.48
N GLU A 585 24.57 7.67 -6.64
CA GLU A 585 25.73 7.61 -5.74
C GLU A 585 27.05 7.43 -6.47
N ILE A 586 27.08 6.57 -7.49
CA ILE A 586 28.20 6.44 -8.45
C ILE A 586 28.41 7.79 -9.14
N CYS A 587 29.53 8.45 -8.84
CA CYS A 587 29.90 9.70 -9.48
C CYS A 587 31.42 9.89 -9.58
N GLU A 588 31.85 10.63 -10.59
CA GLU A 588 33.16 11.26 -10.59
C GLU A 588 33.21 12.41 -9.56
N PRO A 589 34.42 12.86 -9.17
CA PRO A 589 34.59 14.12 -8.46
C PRO A 589 33.87 15.30 -9.12
N ILE A 590 33.55 16.31 -8.33
CA ILE A 590 32.87 17.53 -8.79
C ILE A 590 33.68 18.17 -9.93
N ASN A 591 33.01 18.49 -11.04
CA ASN A 591 33.62 19.06 -12.24
C ASN A 591 33.90 20.57 -12.09
N ASP A 592 34.52 21.17 -13.09
CA ASP A 592 34.82 22.62 -13.13
C ASP A 592 33.57 23.52 -13.02
N GLU A 593 32.37 22.98 -13.30
CA GLU A 593 31.08 23.67 -13.16
C GLU A 593 30.49 23.58 -11.73
N ASN A 594 31.22 23.00 -10.78
CA ASN A 594 30.75 22.67 -9.43
C ASN A 594 29.53 21.71 -9.37
N LEU A 595 29.34 20.87 -10.39
CA LEU A 595 28.30 19.85 -10.44
C LEU A 595 28.88 18.43 -10.26
N PRO A 596 28.18 17.53 -9.54
CA PRO A 596 28.55 16.13 -9.51
C PRO A 596 28.21 15.49 -10.86
N ASN A 597 29.09 14.65 -11.40
CA ASN A 597 28.77 13.88 -12.61
C ASN A 597 28.44 12.45 -12.21
N THR A 598 27.17 12.07 -12.27
CA THR A 598 26.64 10.78 -11.76
C THR A 598 26.35 9.77 -12.88
N LEU A 599 26.25 8.49 -12.53
CA LEU A 599 25.93 7.45 -13.50
C LEU A 599 24.51 7.62 -14.08
N ILE A 600 23.52 7.97 -13.26
CA ILE A 600 22.18 8.33 -13.76
C ILE A 600 22.23 9.59 -14.65
N GLY A 601 23.14 10.53 -14.34
CA GLY A 601 23.46 11.70 -15.14
C GLY A 601 23.95 11.41 -16.56
N CYS A 602 24.56 10.25 -16.81
CA CYS A 602 24.96 9.84 -18.16
C CYS A 602 23.74 9.56 -19.06
N PHE A 603 22.66 9.04 -18.47
CA PHE A 603 21.38 8.82 -19.14
C PHE A 603 20.51 10.08 -19.13
N ILE A 604 20.48 10.79 -18.00
CA ILE A 604 19.58 11.92 -17.73
C ILE A 604 20.38 13.07 -17.08
N PRO A 605 21.10 13.90 -17.87
CA PRO A 605 22.04 14.91 -17.37
C PRO A 605 21.48 15.92 -16.37
N GLU A 606 20.18 16.18 -16.44
CA GLU A 606 19.47 17.10 -15.55
C GLU A 606 19.53 16.63 -14.08
N THR A 607 19.58 15.32 -13.83
CA THR A 607 19.63 14.72 -12.48
C THR A 607 20.88 15.10 -11.68
N ASN A 608 22.02 15.33 -12.35
CA ASN A 608 23.27 15.79 -11.71
C ASN A 608 23.04 17.06 -10.87
N LYS A 609 22.18 17.96 -11.35
CA LYS A 609 21.85 19.22 -10.66
C LYS A 609 20.91 19.03 -9.45
N MET A 610 20.28 17.86 -9.28
CA MET A 610 19.38 17.55 -8.15
C MET A 610 20.12 17.01 -6.91
N ARG A 611 21.29 16.37 -7.08
CA ARG A 611 21.86 15.48 -6.06
C ARG A 611 22.15 16.16 -4.72
N PHE A 612 22.77 17.34 -4.76
CA PHE A 612 23.11 18.13 -3.56
C PHE A 612 22.28 19.41 -3.42
N LEU A 613 21.17 19.50 -4.16
CA LEU A 613 20.33 20.68 -4.20
C LEU A 613 19.41 20.75 -2.98
N LEU A 614 19.59 21.77 -2.14
CA LEU A 614 18.69 22.09 -1.03
C LEU A 614 17.79 23.27 -1.41
N ARG A 615 16.47 23.09 -1.29
CA ARG A 615 15.45 24.12 -1.52
C ARG A 615 14.36 23.99 -0.45
N ASN A 616 13.80 25.11 -0.01
CA ASN A 616 12.68 25.18 0.95
C ASN A 616 12.90 24.43 2.29
N LEU A 617 13.97 24.82 3.00
CA LEU A 617 14.37 24.33 4.34
C LEU A 617 13.28 24.44 5.43
N SER A 618 12.23 25.23 5.21
CA SER A 618 11.10 25.38 6.13
C SER A 618 10.12 24.20 6.09
N VAL A 619 10.20 23.33 5.08
CA VAL A 619 9.24 22.22 4.87
C VAL A 619 9.94 20.91 4.50
N HIS A 620 10.98 20.93 3.66
CA HIS A 620 11.75 19.74 3.27
C HIS A 620 13.04 19.62 4.09
N GLN A 621 13.28 18.45 4.69
CA GLN A 621 14.48 18.17 5.50
C GLN A 621 15.62 17.50 4.71
N ARG A 622 15.51 17.42 3.38
CA ARG A 622 16.30 16.53 2.50
C ARG A 622 16.68 17.28 1.22
N THR A 623 17.77 16.86 0.56
CA THR A 623 18.07 17.33 -0.81
C THR A 623 16.99 16.89 -1.78
N VAL A 624 16.85 17.59 -2.90
CA VAL A 624 15.85 17.28 -3.93
C VAL A 624 15.91 15.81 -4.34
N CYS A 625 17.09 15.26 -4.68
CA CYS A 625 17.18 13.84 -5.04
C CYS A 625 16.76 12.88 -3.90
N MET A 626 17.12 13.18 -2.64
CA MET A 626 16.83 12.30 -1.51
C MET A 626 15.33 12.32 -1.15
N HIS A 627 14.67 13.47 -1.35
CA HIS A 627 13.23 13.60 -1.28
C HIS A 627 12.53 12.83 -2.41
N THR A 628 12.97 13.00 -3.67
CA THR A 628 12.51 12.25 -4.85
C THR A 628 12.60 10.73 -4.66
N LEU A 629 13.75 10.22 -4.22
CA LEU A 629 13.96 8.79 -3.98
C LEU A 629 13.06 8.26 -2.84
N LYS A 630 12.88 9.03 -1.76
CA LYS A 630 11.96 8.67 -0.68
C LYS A 630 10.49 8.65 -1.17
N ALA A 631 10.09 9.62 -1.99
CA ALA A 631 8.76 9.62 -2.61
C ALA A 631 8.56 8.37 -3.48
N LEU A 632 9.56 8.00 -4.28
CA LEU A 632 9.52 6.82 -5.15
C LEU A 632 9.43 5.48 -4.39
N ASP A 633 10.03 5.38 -3.19
CA ASP A 633 9.83 4.24 -2.28
C ASP A 633 8.39 4.21 -1.71
N HIS A 634 7.84 5.38 -1.33
CA HIS A 634 6.45 5.47 -0.89
C HIS A 634 5.44 5.13 -1.99
N VAL A 635 5.73 5.41 -3.26
CA VAL A 635 4.91 4.97 -4.41
C VAL A 635 4.73 3.45 -4.43
N GLN A 636 5.81 2.70 -4.21
CA GLN A 636 5.73 1.24 -4.23
C GLN A 636 4.83 0.72 -3.10
N LYS A 637 4.90 1.37 -1.92
CA LYS A 637 4.06 1.05 -0.75
C LYS A 637 2.59 1.39 -0.99
N GLU A 638 2.29 2.55 -1.57
CA GLU A 638 0.91 2.94 -1.89
C GLU A 638 0.33 2.16 -3.10
N LEU A 639 1.14 1.68 -4.04
CA LEU A 639 0.70 0.73 -5.08
C LEU A 639 0.28 -0.62 -4.48
N TYR A 640 1.06 -1.16 -3.54
CA TYR A 640 0.66 -2.37 -2.80
C TYR A 640 -0.62 -2.14 -1.98
N ARG A 641 -0.75 -0.96 -1.37
CA ARG A 641 -1.96 -0.58 -0.65
C ARG A 641 -3.18 -0.48 -1.57
N LEU A 642 -3.07 0.19 -2.71
CA LEU A 642 -4.16 0.30 -3.70
C LEU A 642 -4.60 -1.09 -4.18
N LYS A 643 -3.65 -2.01 -4.40
CA LYS A 643 -3.94 -3.39 -4.79
C LYS A 643 -4.77 -4.17 -3.76
N TYR A 644 -4.63 -3.84 -2.47
CA TYR A 644 -5.30 -4.53 -1.36
C TYR A 644 -6.59 -3.83 -0.93
N ASP A 645 -6.54 -2.51 -0.69
CA ASP A 645 -7.68 -1.71 -0.22
C ASP A 645 -8.71 -1.41 -1.35
N TYR A 646 -8.25 -1.25 -2.61
CA TYR A 646 -9.08 -0.84 -3.75
C TYR A 646 -8.77 -1.66 -5.03
N PRO A 647 -8.94 -3.00 -5.01
CA PRO A 647 -8.61 -3.86 -6.17
C PRO A 647 -9.38 -3.46 -7.44
N GLU A 648 -10.62 -2.98 -7.28
CA GLU A 648 -11.48 -2.42 -8.33
C GLU A 648 -10.87 -1.20 -9.06
N LEU A 649 -9.95 -0.47 -8.43
CA LEU A 649 -9.22 0.64 -9.03
C LEU A 649 -7.87 0.19 -9.59
N HIS A 650 -7.15 -0.69 -8.88
CA HIS A 650 -5.87 -1.22 -9.33
C HIS A 650 -5.96 -1.91 -10.70
N GLN A 651 -7.08 -2.58 -11.02
CA GLN A 651 -7.29 -3.20 -12.34
C GLN A 651 -7.28 -2.23 -13.54
N TYR A 652 -7.42 -0.91 -13.33
CA TYR A 652 -7.29 0.09 -14.41
C TYR A 652 -5.84 0.52 -14.67
N LEU A 653 -4.90 0.15 -13.81
CA LEU A 653 -3.49 0.45 -14.00
C LEU A 653 -2.83 -0.64 -14.86
N GLN A 654 -2.26 -0.20 -15.98
CA GLN A 654 -1.38 -0.98 -16.84
C GLN A 654 0.07 -0.64 -16.51
N GLU A 655 1.02 -1.45 -16.98
CA GLU A 655 2.45 -1.23 -16.79
C GLU A 655 2.88 0.19 -17.22
N LYS A 656 2.37 0.68 -18.37
CA LYS A 656 2.62 2.06 -18.84
C LYS A 656 2.18 3.14 -17.84
N HIS A 657 1.10 2.93 -17.09
CA HIS A 657 0.62 3.87 -16.06
C HIS A 657 1.54 3.86 -14.84
N ILE A 658 2.07 2.69 -14.44
CA ILE A 658 3.02 2.54 -13.33
C ILE A 658 4.37 3.17 -13.69
N ILE A 659 4.84 2.98 -14.93
CA ILE A 659 6.05 3.62 -15.46
C ILE A 659 5.88 5.15 -15.49
N ALA A 660 4.74 5.65 -16.00
CA ALA A 660 4.44 7.08 -15.98
C ALA A 660 4.36 7.65 -14.56
N LEU A 661 3.77 6.93 -13.60
CA LEU A 661 3.75 7.31 -12.18
C LEU A 661 5.15 7.49 -11.61
N LYS A 662 5.99 6.48 -11.80
CA LYS A 662 7.34 6.45 -11.24
C LYS A 662 8.26 7.47 -11.91
N TRP A 663 8.14 7.71 -13.21
CA TRP A 663 8.84 8.82 -13.88
C TRP A 663 8.32 10.20 -13.45
N GLY A 664 6.99 10.39 -13.37
CA GLY A 664 6.39 11.63 -12.89
C GLY A 664 6.91 12.01 -11.50
N ILE A 665 7.05 11.04 -10.60
CA ILE A 665 7.55 11.25 -9.25
C ILE A 665 9.08 11.34 -9.20
N PHE A 666 9.80 10.67 -10.10
CA PHE A 666 11.24 10.89 -10.27
C PHE A 666 11.56 12.34 -10.72
N PHE A 667 10.63 12.99 -11.42
CA PHE A 667 10.82 14.33 -11.99
C PHE A 667 9.98 15.45 -11.38
N HIS A 668 9.08 15.18 -10.41
CA HIS A 668 8.13 16.19 -9.89
C HIS A 668 8.81 17.49 -9.42
N ASP A 669 9.99 17.33 -8.81
CA ASP A 669 10.79 18.41 -8.23
C ASP A 669 11.93 18.89 -9.14
N LEU A 670 12.04 18.36 -10.37
CA LEU A 670 13.17 18.61 -11.27
C LEU A 670 13.38 20.11 -11.55
N GLY A 671 12.29 20.88 -11.67
CA GLY A 671 12.38 22.31 -11.95
C GLY A 671 12.98 23.15 -10.82
N LYS A 672 13.10 22.62 -9.59
CA LYS A 672 13.76 23.31 -8.46
C LYS A 672 15.25 23.58 -8.70
N ILE A 673 15.83 22.96 -9.75
CA ILE A 673 17.16 23.26 -10.30
C ILE A 673 17.28 24.77 -10.60
N ASP A 674 16.30 25.35 -11.28
CA ASP A 674 16.25 26.77 -11.57
C ASP A 674 15.53 27.52 -10.44
N PRO A 675 16.19 28.41 -9.68
CA PRO A 675 15.54 29.19 -8.63
C PRO A 675 14.70 30.37 -9.14
N HIS A 676 14.78 30.69 -10.43
CA HIS A 676 14.15 31.88 -11.02
C HIS A 676 12.95 31.55 -11.92
N ALA A 677 12.77 30.27 -12.26
CA ALA A 677 11.61 29.77 -13.00
C ALA A 677 10.60 29.07 -12.07
N ASP A 678 9.32 29.05 -12.44
CA ASP A 678 8.36 28.20 -11.76
C ASP A 678 8.72 26.71 -11.92
N HIS A 679 8.90 26.06 -10.78
CA HIS A 679 9.53 24.74 -10.69
C HIS A 679 8.63 23.56 -11.10
N GLU A 680 7.30 23.68 -10.95
CA GLU A 680 6.30 22.67 -11.38
C GLU A 680 6.29 22.48 -12.92
N VAL A 681 7.11 23.24 -13.64
CA VAL A 681 6.92 23.53 -15.06
C VAL A 681 8.21 23.51 -15.82
N SER A 682 9.23 24.25 -15.37
CA SER A 682 10.59 24.04 -15.88
C SER A 682 10.95 22.55 -15.77
N GLY A 683 10.53 21.91 -14.67
CA GLY A 683 10.58 20.45 -14.47
C GLY A 683 9.88 19.65 -15.58
N THR A 684 8.68 20.03 -16.03
CA THR A 684 7.94 19.34 -17.09
C THR A 684 8.67 19.32 -18.43
N SER A 685 9.13 20.48 -18.92
CA SER A 685 9.86 20.53 -20.21
C SER A 685 11.21 19.82 -20.14
N MET A 686 11.88 19.85 -18.98
CA MET A 686 13.12 19.11 -18.75
C MET A 686 12.87 17.59 -18.69
N ALA A 687 11.80 17.14 -18.05
CA ALA A 687 11.44 15.72 -17.92
C ALA A 687 11.08 15.08 -19.27
N VAL A 688 10.31 15.77 -20.12
CA VAL A 688 10.00 15.27 -21.48
C VAL A 688 11.28 15.12 -22.30
N GLN A 689 12.14 16.14 -22.31
CA GLN A 689 13.41 16.10 -23.03
C GLN A 689 14.35 15.01 -22.49
N ALA A 690 14.36 14.75 -21.18
CA ALA A 690 15.08 13.65 -20.55
C ALA A 690 14.60 12.27 -21.05
N LEU A 691 13.28 12.05 -21.07
CA LEU A 691 12.67 10.79 -21.48
C LEU A 691 12.89 10.48 -22.98
N GLU A 692 12.79 11.49 -23.85
CA GLU A 692 13.10 11.38 -25.28
C GLU A 692 14.59 11.03 -25.54
N LYS A 693 15.52 11.58 -24.73
CA LYS A 693 16.96 11.28 -24.83
C LYS A 693 17.27 9.81 -24.56
N ILE A 694 16.57 9.18 -23.62
CA ILE A 694 16.76 7.76 -23.26
C ILE A 694 15.87 6.78 -24.04
N GLY A 695 14.98 7.28 -24.92
CA GLY A 695 14.25 6.46 -25.88
C GLY A 695 12.77 6.18 -25.58
N TYR A 696 12.12 7.01 -24.74
CA TYR A 696 10.67 7.04 -24.65
C TYR A 696 10.10 8.02 -25.67
N ASN A 697 9.31 7.49 -26.62
CA ASN A 697 8.64 8.26 -27.68
C ASN A 697 7.10 8.14 -27.60
N ASP A 698 6.58 7.56 -26.51
CA ASP A 698 5.14 7.39 -26.30
C ASP A 698 4.53 8.70 -25.77
N GLN A 699 3.78 9.38 -26.64
CA GLN A 699 3.17 10.67 -26.33
C GLN A 699 2.17 10.58 -25.17
N GLU A 700 1.51 9.43 -24.98
CA GLU A 700 0.57 9.22 -23.87
C GLU A 700 1.34 9.19 -22.54
N LEU A 701 2.43 8.42 -22.48
CA LEU A 701 3.33 8.36 -21.32
C LEU A 701 3.94 9.73 -21.00
N LEU A 702 4.44 10.46 -21.99
CA LEU A 702 5.02 11.80 -21.81
C LEU A 702 3.98 12.81 -21.31
N THR A 703 2.73 12.71 -21.78
CA THR A 703 1.61 13.55 -21.30
C THR A 703 1.26 13.22 -19.85
N LEU A 704 1.19 11.93 -19.49
CA LEU A 704 0.93 11.50 -18.11
C LEU A 704 2.05 11.94 -17.14
N VAL A 705 3.32 11.81 -17.54
CA VAL A 705 4.46 12.31 -16.75
C VAL A 705 4.36 13.82 -16.53
N SER A 706 4.05 14.57 -17.60
CA SER A 706 3.87 16.03 -17.53
C SER A 706 2.74 16.42 -16.57
N LEU A 707 1.58 15.77 -16.68
CA LEU A 707 0.42 15.97 -15.81
C LEU A 707 0.78 15.75 -14.32
N LEU A 708 1.56 14.72 -14.03
CA LEU A 708 1.97 14.38 -12.67
C LEU A 708 2.97 15.37 -12.08
N ILE A 709 3.92 15.87 -12.87
CA ILE A 709 4.88 16.88 -12.43
C ILE A 709 4.15 18.19 -12.10
N VAL A 710 3.28 18.65 -12.99
CA VAL A 710 2.48 19.88 -12.79
C VAL A 710 1.60 19.76 -11.55
N HIS A 711 0.97 18.60 -11.31
CA HIS A 711 -0.05 18.46 -10.27
C HIS A 711 0.40 17.69 -9.03
N HIS A 712 1.70 17.50 -8.81
CA HIS A 712 2.24 16.69 -7.70
C HIS A 712 1.84 17.22 -6.31
N SER A 713 1.57 18.52 -6.18
CA SER A 713 1.17 19.17 -4.92
C SER A 713 -0.34 19.50 -4.85
N THR A 714 -1.07 19.43 -5.97
CA THR A 714 -2.40 20.06 -6.08
C THR A 714 -3.47 19.42 -5.20
N LEU A 715 -3.49 18.09 -5.06
CA LEU A 715 -4.45 17.39 -4.20
C LEU A 715 -4.21 17.65 -2.70
N VAL A 716 -2.95 17.86 -2.31
CA VAL A 716 -2.58 18.32 -0.95
C VAL A 716 -3.19 19.70 -0.67
N GLN A 717 -3.20 20.60 -1.66
CA GLN A 717 -3.79 21.93 -1.53
C GLN A 717 -5.33 21.88 -1.51
N LEU A 718 -5.94 21.12 -2.43
CA LEU A 718 -7.40 20.97 -2.53
C LEU A 718 -8.01 20.36 -1.26
N SER A 719 -7.41 19.29 -0.72
CA SER A 719 -7.89 18.63 0.51
C SER A 719 -7.82 19.50 1.77
N LYS A 720 -6.94 20.53 1.80
CA LYS A 720 -6.86 21.52 2.89
C LYS A 720 -7.91 22.64 2.79
N THR A 721 -8.58 22.79 1.64
CA THR A 721 -9.51 23.89 1.36
C THR A 721 -10.95 23.52 1.74
N SER A 722 -11.13 23.00 2.96
CA SER A 722 -12.31 22.24 3.41
C SER A 722 -13.65 23.00 3.49
N ALA A 723 -13.70 24.27 3.09
CA ALA A 723 -14.92 25.07 3.06
C ALA A 723 -15.80 24.78 1.81
N TYR A 724 -15.19 24.34 0.71
CA TYR A 724 -15.88 24.15 -0.59
C TYR A 724 -15.54 22.79 -1.22
N PHE A 725 -16.00 21.70 -0.60
CA PHE A 725 -15.69 20.34 -1.05
C PHE A 725 -16.09 20.10 -2.52
N ASP A 726 -17.29 20.51 -2.93
CA ASP A 726 -17.78 20.36 -4.31
C ASP A 726 -16.89 21.11 -5.33
N GLN A 727 -16.37 22.29 -4.97
CA GLN A 727 -15.44 23.05 -5.82
C GLN A 727 -14.08 22.36 -5.92
N ALA A 728 -13.55 21.86 -4.80
CA ALA A 728 -12.29 21.14 -4.78
C ALA A 728 -12.38 19.86 -5.61
N LEU A 729 -13.51 19.16 -5.53
CA LEU A 729 -13.85 18.00 -6.34
C LEU A 729 -13.95 18.34 -7.83
N GLN A 730 -14.67 19.41 -8.20
CA GLN A 730 -14.77 19.87 -9.59
C GLN A 730 -13.39 20.22 -10.15
N ASN A 731 -12.59 21.02 -9.42
CA ASN A 731 -11.23 21.37 -9.84
C ASN A 731 -10.39 20.11 -10.05
N PHE A 732 -10.47 19.11 -9.15
CA PHE A 732 -9.72 17.86 -9.30
C PHE A 732 -10.15 17.05 -10.52
N PHE A 733 -11.46 16.96 -10.81
CA PHE A 733 -11.95 16.34 -12.03
C PHE A 733 -11.50 17.10 -13.30
N GLU A 734 -11.50 18.43 -13.30
CA GLU A 734 -11.00 19.25 -14.42
C GLU A 734 -9.49 19.06 -14.63
N ILE A 735 -8.70 19.05 -13.54
CA ILE A 735 -7.25 18.78 -13.57
C ILE A 735 -6.94 17.39 -14.11
N ALA A 736 -7.69 16.36 -13.69
CA ALA A 736 -7.49 15.00 -14.16
C ALA A 736 -8.01 14.76 -15.61
N ASP A 737 -8.42 15.80 -16.34
CA ASP A 737 -9.15 15.73 -17.62
C ASP A 737 -10.32 14.72 -17.57
N ARG A 738 -10.96 14.64 -16.40
CA ARG A 738 -12.10 13.76 -16.07
C ARG A 738 -11.83 12.26 -16.33
N ASN A 739 -10.55 11.86 -16.38
CA ASN A 739 -10.10 10.49 -16.64
C ASN A 739 -9.76 9.77 -15.33
N LEU A 740 -10.31 8.57 -15.13
CA LEU A 740 -10.08 7.75 -13.92
C LEU A 740 -8.61 7.40 -13.68
N ILE A 741 -7.86 7.11 -14.74
CA ILE A 741 -6.43 6.77 -14.63
C ILE A 741 -5.67 7.98 -14.08
N ASN A 742 -5.95 9.18 -14.60
CA ASN A 742 -5.36 10.43 -14.11
C ASN A 742 -5.71 10.70 -12.64
N ILE A 743 -6.97 10.47 -12.23
CA ILE A 743 -7.39 10.59 -10.82
C ILE A 743 -6.55 9.69 -9.91
N ILE A 744 -6.38 8.41 -10.27
CA ILE A 744 -5.59 7.45 -9.48
C ILE A 744 -4.11 7.88 -9.46
N LEU A 745 -3.54 8.22 -10.61
CA LEU A 745 -2.13 8.58 -10.73
C LEU A 745 -1.79 9.87 -9.97
N ILE A 746 -2.59 10.92 -10.10
CA ILE A 746 -2.38 12.19 -9.37
C ILE A 746 -2.52 11.96 -7.86
N TYR A 747 -3.49 11.17 -7.41
CA TYR A 747 -3.62 10.79 -6.00
C TYR A 747 -2.38 10.07 -5.48
N LEU A 748 -1.93 9.01 -6.16
CA LEU A 748 -0.74 8.24 -5.77
C LEU A 748 0.52 9.11 -5.74
N CYS A 749 0.65 10.06 -6.68
CA CYS A 749 1.73 11.04 -6.70
C CYS A 749 1.69 11.97 -5.48
N ASN A 750 0.56 12.64 -5.27
CA ASN A 750 0.39 13.62 -4.19
C ASN A 750 0.56 12.99 -2.81
N ILE A 751 0.04 11.79 -2.58
CA ILE A 751 0.15 11.14 -1.27
C ILE A 751 1.58 10.65 -1.00
N SER A 752 2.28 10.14 -2.03
CA SER A 752 3.66 9.66 -1.88
C SER A 752 4.64 10.81 -1.64
N ASP A 753 4.49 11.92 -2.38
CA ASP A 753 5.21 13.17 -2.13
C ASP A 753 4.94 13.69 -0.71
N PHE A 754 3.67 13.89 -0.35
CA PHE A 754 3.27 14.45 0.95
C PHE A 754 3.90 13.68 2.13
N ILE A 755 3.99 12.35 2.04
CA ILE A 755 4.63 11.49 3.05
C ILE A 755 6.17 11.64 3.03
N ALA A 756 6.80 11.85 1.87
CA ALA A 756 8.25 11.97 1.73
C ALA A 756 8.83 13.32 2.23
N VAL A 757 8.00 14.38 2.27
CA VAL A 757 8.39 15.73 2.74
C VAL A 757 9.01 15.70 4.15
N ASN A 758 8.29 15.16 5.14
CA ASN A 758 8.74 15.06 6.52
C ASN A 758 8.06 13.89 7.25
N ASP A 759 8.64 13.45 8.36
CA ASP A 759 8.20 12.22 9.02
C ASP A 759 6.90 12.40 9.83
N THR A 760 6.51 13.65 10.15
CA THR A 760 5.20 13.94 10.74
C THR A 760 4.03 13.72 9.77
N ASN A 761 4.24 13.95 8.47
CA ASN A 761 3.18 13.81 7.45
C ASN A 761 2.73 12.36 7.26
N ILE A 762 3.57 11.37 7.60
CA ILE A 762 3.24 9.93 7.61
C ILE A 762 1.92 9.69 8.36
N HIS A 763 1.74 10.37 9.51
CA HIS A 763 0.58 10.20 10.39
C HIS A 763 -0.61 11.12 10.06
N SER A 764 -0.44 12.13 9.21
CA SER A 764 -1.48 13.13 8.90
C SER A 764 -2.18 12.92 7.55
N THR A 765 -2.06 11.75 6.92
CA THR A 765 -2.63 11.45 5.60
C THR A 765 -4.17 11.39 5.54
N ARG A 766 -4.86 11.43 6.69
CA ARG A 766 -6.33 11.22 6.79
C ARG A 766 -7.16 12.17 5.92
N GLY A 767 -6.77 13.44 5.79
CA GLY A 767 -7.48 14.42 4.97
C GLY A 767 -7.45 14.10 3.47
N LEU A 768 -6.26 13.76 2.94
CA LEU A 768 -6.10 13.38 1.54
C LEU A 768 -6.84 12.07 1.22
N ARG A 769 -6.75 11.07 2.09
CA ARG A 769 -7.44 9.78 1.89
C ARG A 769 -8.96 9.95 1.88
N SER A 770 -9.51 10.70 2.84
CA SER A 770 -10.94 11.01 2.88
C SER A 770 -11.44 11.79 1.65
N PHE A 771 -10.60 12.66 1.07
CA PHE A 771 -10.93 13.36 -0.18
C PHE A 771 -10.95 12.41 -1.38
N PHE A 772 -9.98 11.49 -1.45
CA PHE A 772 -9.94 10.45 -2.49
C PHE A 772 -11.11 9.46 -2.37
N ASP A 773 -11.47 9.03 -1.16
CA ASP A 773 -12.59 8.12 -0.91
C ASP A 773 -13.93 8.70 -1.42
N GLU A 774 -14.20 9.98 -1.15
CA GLU A 774 -15.44 10.63 -1.62
C GLU A 774 -15.37 10.96 -3.12
N THR A 775 -14.18 11.22 -3.69
CA THR A 775 -14.00 11.29 -5.15
C THR A 775 -14.32 9.95 -5.83
N TYR A 776 -13.81 8.85 -5.27
CA TYR A 776 -14.09 7.50 -5.73
C TYR A 776 -15.58 7.17 -5.62
N ARG A 777 -16.23 7.57 -4.52
CA ARG A 777 -17.67 7.38 -4.32
C ARG A 777 -18.50 8.05 -5.41
N VAL A 778 -18.23 9.32 -5.73
CA VAL A 778 -18.92 10.03 -6.82
C VAL A 778 -18.73 9.30 -8.16
N PHE A 779 -17.53 8.78 -8.42
CA PHE A 779 -17.23 7.97 -9.60
C PHE A 779 -17.91 6.57 -9.59
N ALA A 780 -18.10 5.95 -8.42
CA ALA A 780 -18.81 4.69 -8.30
C ALA A 780 -20.32 4.85 -8.52
N GLU A 781 -20.92 5.93 -8.00
CA GLU A 781 -22.32 6.28 -8.24
C GLU A 781 -22.58 6.53 -9.75
N MET A 782 -21.66 7.20 -10.46
CA MET A 782 -21.68 7.35 -11.93
C MET A 782 -21.77 6.02 -12.67
N ARG A 783 -21.05 4.98 -12.24
CA ARG A 783 -21.06 3.66 -12.92
C ARG A 783 -22.31 2.83 -12.67
N SER A 784 -22.95 3.01 -11.53
CA SER A 784 -24.19 2.29 -11.20
C SER A 784 -25.39 2.78 -12.03
N SER A 785 -25.35 4.03 -12.49
CA SER A 785 -26.34 4.61 -13.39
C SER A 785 -25.96 4.31 -14.85
N LYS A 786 -26.72 3.41 -15.50
CA LYS A 786 -26.46 2.91 -16.87
C LYS A 786 -26.74 3.93 -17.99
N VAL A 787 -26.20 5.14 -17.89
CA VAL A 787 -26.13 6.09 -19.02
C VAL A 787 -24.83 5.80 -19.74
N GLN A 788 -24.93 5.31 -20.98
CA GLN A 788 -23.79 4.76 -21.73
C GLN A 788 -23.23 5.75 -22.77
N GLU A 789 -23.54 7.04 -22.60
CA GLU A 789 -23.02 8.18 -23.37
C GLU A 789 -22.17 9.05 -22.43
N ASP A 790 -21.13 9.69 -22.98
CA ASP A 790 -19.93 10.24 -22.33
C ASP A 790 -19.97 10.54 -20.81
N SER A 791 -18.92 10.09 -20.11
CA SER A 791 -18.65 10.46 -18.70
C SER A 791 -18.63 11.98 -18.48
N MET A 792 -18.32 12.74 -19.53
CA MET A 792 -18.35 14.19 -19.58
C MET A 792 -19.76 14.77 -19.35
N ASP A 793 -20.78 14.15 -19.93
CA ASP A 793 -22.16 14.63 -19.86
C ASP A 793 -22.77 14.38 -18.49
N PHE A 794 -22.45 13.25 -17.84
CA PHE A 794 -22.84 13.05 -16.44
C PHE A 794 -22.15 14.06 -15.51
N ILE A 795 -20.85 14.32 -15.66
CA ILE A 795 -20.14 15.31 -14.83
C ILE A 795 -20.73 16.71 -15.04
N ASN A 796 -21.01 17.09 -16.29
CA ASN A 796 -21.68 18.35 -16.60
C ASN A 796 -23.09 18.41 -15.98
N ALA A 797 -23.89 17.34 -16.11
CA ALA A 797 -25.23 17.26 -15.52
C ALA A 797 -25.20 17.30 -13.99
N TYR A 798 -24.25 16.63 -13.34
CA TYR A 798 -24.06 16.69 -11.88
C TYR A 798 -23.73 18.11 -11.42
N LEU A 799 -22.80 18.78 -12.10
CA LEU A 799 -22.43 20.17 -11.82
C LEU A 799 -23.60 21.13 -12.10
N ASP A 800 -24.35 20.94 -13.18
CA ASP A 800 -25.52 21.78 -13.46
C ASP A 800 -26.69 21.51 -12.49
N VAL A 801 -26.88 20.29 -11.99
CA VAL A 801 -27.80 20.01 -10.86
C VAL A 801 -27.34 20.77 -9.61
N LYS A 802 -26.05 20.68 -9.24
CA LYS A 802 -25.47 21.44 -8.13
C LYS A 802 -25.59 22.96 -8.32
N LYS A 803 -25.53 23.45 -9.55
CA LYS A 803 -25.72 24.87 -9.90
C LYS A 803 -27.18 25.29 -9.71
N ASN A 804 -28.13 24.47 -10.15
CA ASN A 804 -29.57 24.69 -9.99
C ASN A 804 -29.96 24.72 -8.50
N ASP A 805 -29.35 23.85 -7.71
CA ASP A 805 -29.42 23.82 -6.25
C ASP A 805 -28.89 25.14 -5.65
N LEU A 806 -27.68 25.56 -6.03
CA LEU A 806 -27.04 26.78 -5.52
C LEU A 806 -27.78 28.07 -5.92
N GLU A 807 -28.36 28.12 -7.12
CA GLU A 807 -29.28 29.18 -7.54
C GLU A 807 -30.51 29.23 -6.62
N SER A 808 -31.06 28.07 -6.27
CA SER A 808 -32.23 27.95 -5.38
C SER A 808 -31.89 28.39 -3.96
N ASP A 809 -30.73 28.01 -3.42
CA ASP A 809 -30.27 28.46 -2.11
C ASP A 809 -29.99 29.96 -2.07
N THR A 810 -29.38 30.51 -3.13
CA THR A 810 -29.14 31.96 -3.23
C THR A 810 -30.46 32.73 -3.27
N ARG A 811 -31.48 32.23 -3.99
CA ARG A 811 -32.85 32.78 -3.96
C ARG A 811 -33.47 32.72 -2.56
N ILE A 812 -33.33 31.60 -1.86
CA ILE A 812 -33.83 31.45 -0.49
C ILE A 812 -33.09 32.39 0.47
N TYR A 813 -31.76 32.49 0.37
CA TYR A 813 -30.95 33.40 1.16
C TYR A 813 -31.36 34.87 0.96
N LEU A 814 -31.61 35.29 -0.27
CA LEU A 814 -32.13 36.64 -0.58
C LEU A 814 -33.49 36.89 0.10
N LEU A 815 -34.39 35.90 0.11
CA LEU A 815 -35.68 35.98 0.82
C LEU A 815 -35.49 36.02 2.35
N ILE A 816 -34.55 35.24 2.91
CA ILE A 816 -34.19 35.28 4.33
C ILE A 816 -33.65 36.66 4.70
N ASN A 817 -32.61 37.15 4.02
CA ASN A 817 -31.97 38.43 4.28
C ASN A 817 -32.98 39.60 4.17
N ARG A 818 -33.85 39.59 3.15
CA ARG A 818 -34.95 40.55 3.05
C ARG A 818 -35.95 40.41 4.21
N SER A 819 -36.33 39.19 4.58
CA SER A 819 -37.25 38.97 5.70
C SER A 819 -36.70 39.42 7.04
N LEU A 820 -35.36 39.45 7.22
CA LEU A 820 -34.72 40.03 8.40
C LEU A 820 -34.93 41.56 8.45
N ASN A 821 -34.99 42.25 7.31
CA ASN A 821 -35.27 43.70 7.25
C ASN A 821 -36.78 44.01 7.34
N GLU A 822 -37.63 43.12 6.82
CA GLU A 822 -39.09 43.23 6.90
C GLU A 822 -39.68 42.22 7.92
N ASN A 823 -40.35 41.16 7.46
CA ASN A 823 -40.77 39.98 8.21
C ASN A 823 -41.14 38.84 7.26
N LEU A 824 -41.09 37.59 7.74
CA LEU A 824 -41.44 36.38 6.97
C LEU A 824 -42.85 36.42 6.36
N GLU A 825 -43.83 37.02 7.05
CA GLU A 825 -45.23 37.07 6.61
C GLU A 825 -45.39 37.92 5.34
N SER A 826 -44.71 39.07 5.26
CA SER A 826 -44.72 39.96 4.09
C SER A 826 -43.88 39.45 2.92
N VAL A 827 -42.71 38.86 3.19
CA VAL A 827 -41.72 38.49 2.16
C VAL A 827 -41.95 37.08 1.60
N LEU A 828 -42.37 36.13 2.42
CA LEU A 828 -42.49 34.72 2.02
C LEU A 828 -43.94 34.24 2.02
N PHE A 829 -44.66 34.30 3.15
CA PHE A 829 -45.95 33.62 3.29
C PHE A 829 -47.09 34.26 2.46
N LYS A 830 -47.26 35.59 2.50
CA LYS A 830 -48.30 36.28 1.70
C LYS A 830 -48.07 36.18 0.19
N PRO A 831 -46.84 36.34 -0.34
CA PRO A 831 -46.57 36.12 -1.76
C PRO A 831 -46.74 34.65 -2.17
N LEU A 832 -46.21 33.70 -1.40
CA LEU A 832 -46.33 32.26 -1.70
C LEU A 832 -47.79 31.83 -1.78
N LYS A 833 -48.65 32.26 -0.85
CA LYS A 833 -50.10 31.98 -0.87
C LYS A 833 -50.81 32.50 -2.13
N LYS A 834 -50.29 33.54 -2.80
CA LYS A 834 -50.84 34.05 -4.07
C LYS A 834 -50.32 33.29 -5.30
N ILE A 835 -49.10 32.74 -5.22
CA ILE A 835 -48.42 32.07 -6.34
C ILE A 835 -48.76 30.58 -6.37
N ASN A 836 -48.61 29.88 -5.25
CA ASN A 836 -48.90 28.46 -5.11
C ASN A 836 -49.44 28.15 -3.69
N ALA A 837 -50.75 27.92 -3.60
CA ALA A 837 -51.43 27.65 -2.34
C ALA A 837 -51.12 26.26 -1.74
N GLU A 838 -50.68 25.29 -2.53
CA GLU A 838 -50.34 23.93 -2.07
C GLU A 838 -48.95 23.91 -1.43
N GLU A 839 -47.95 24.53 -2.07
CA GLU A 839 -46.62 24.72 -1.48
C GLU A 839 -46.68 25.57 -0.20
N MET A 840 -47.61 26.54 -0.12
CA MET A 840 -47.89 27.25 1.14
C MET A 840 -48.36 26.30 2.26
N GLN A 841 -49.20 25.29 1.97
CA GLN A 841 -49.62 24.31 2.98
C GLN A 841 -48.51 23.33 3.38
N LEU A 842 -47.60 23.00 2.46
CA LEU A 842 -46.41 22.20 2.76
C LEU A 842 -45.47 22.96 3.69
N LEU A 843 -45.12 24.21 3.35
CA LEU A 843 -44.27 25.08 4.17
C LEU A 843 -44.88 25.33 5.56
N LYS A 844 -46.22 25.39 5.65
CA LYS A 844 -46.93 25.58 6.92
C LYS A 844 -46.66 24.49 7.96
N LYS A 845 -46.28 23.28 7.54
CA LYS A 845 -45.93 22.18 8.47
C LYS A 845 -44.65 22.47 9.27
N SER A 846 -43.81 23.38 8.78
CA SER A 846 -42.56 23.83 9.44
C SER A 846 -42.64 25.30 9.88
N GLU A 847 -43.83 25.90 9.95
CA GLU A 847 -44.00 27.34 10.23
C GLU A 847 -43.38 27.76 11.57
N ASP A 848 -43.51 26.94 12.62
CA ASP A 848 -42.97 27.25 13.94
C ASP A 848 -41.44 27.10 14.00
N GLU A 849 -40.88 26.07 13.34
CA GLU A 849 -39.43 25.87 13.20
C GLU A 849 -38.77 27.04 12.46
N LEU A 850 -39.38 27.47 11.34
CA LEU A 850 -38.90 28.61 10.55
C LEU A 850 -38.93 29.91 11.35
N LYS A 851 -39.96 30.13 12.18
CA LYS A 851 -40.05 31.33 13.05
C LYS A 851 -38.98 31.33 14.14
N VAL A 852 -38.63 30.17 14.71
CA VAL A 852 -37.55 30.05 15.72
C VAL A 852 -36.21 30.36 15.06
N LEU A 853 -35.84 29.64 13.99
CA LEU A 853 -34.55 29.85 13.32
C LEU A 853 -34.38 31.28 12.78
N TRP A 854 -35.45 31.87 12.23
CA TRP A 854 -35.44 33.28 11.78
C TRP A 854 -35.27 34.26 12.94
N ARG A 855 -35.90 33.99 14.10
CA ARG A 855 -35.76 34.82 15.29
C ARG A 855 -34.32 34.79 15.82
N ASP A 856 -33.68 33.64 15.81
CA ASP A 856 -32.30 33.49 16.28
C ASP A 856 -31.32 34.28 15.39
N LEU A 857 -31.49 34.24 14.07
CA LEU A 857 -30.77 35.13 13.15
C LEU A 857 -31.10 36.62 13.38
N LYS A 858 -32.38 36.96 13.60
CA LYS A 858 -32.83 38.36 13.76
C LYS A 858 -32.36 39.00 15.06
N LEU A 859 -32.13 38.21 16.10
CA LEU A 859 -31.60 38.67 17.40
C LEU A 859 -30.07 38.89 17.38
N GLY A 860 -29.35 38.31 16.42
CA GLY A 860 -27.89 38.50 16.29
C GLY A 860 -27.07 37.92 17.46
N SER A 861 -27.63 36.96 18.20
CA SER A 861 -27.01 36.37 19.40
C SER A 861 -26.11 35.16 19.12
N LEU A 862 -25.77 34.91 17.86
CA LEU A 862 -24.97 33.77 17.40
C LEU A 862 -23.57 34.25 17.01
N ASP A 863 -22.57 33.39 17.18
CA ASP A 863 -21.26 33.59 16.56
C ASP A 863 -21.34 33.31 15.05
N LYS A 864 -20.23 33.54 14.31
CA LYS A 864 -20.24 33.34 12.85
C LYS A 864 -20.63 31.89 12.49
N LEU A 865 -20.06 30.91 13.18
CA LEU A 865 -20.30 29.50 12.92
C LEU A 865 -21.75 29.09 13.22
N GLY A 866 -22.34 29.58 14.32
CA GLY A 866 -23.75 29.40 14.63
C GLY A 866 -24.68 30.11 13.64
N THR A 867 -24.30 31.29 13.14
CA THR A 867 -25.03 32.06 12.12
C THR A 867 -25.09 31.29 10.80
N ASP A 868 -23.95 30.79 10.34
CA ASP A 868 -23.83 29.97 9.13
C ASP A 868 -24.69 28.70 9.26
N GLN A 869 -24.57 27.95 10.36
CA GLN A 869 -25.38 26.74 10.62
C GLN A 869 -26.89 27.00 10.69
N THR A 870 -27.31 28.14 11.23
CA THR A 870 -28.74 28.49 11.38
C THR A 870 -29.33 28.93 10.04
N THR A 871 -28.54 29.66 9.25
CA THR A 871 -28.85 30.02 7.85
C THR A 871 -29.00 28.77 6.99
N ASP A 872 -28.07 27.82 7.09
CA ASP A 872 -28.11 26.53 6.39
C ASP A 872 -29.39 25.73 6.71
N LYS A 873 -29.80 25.69 7.99
CA LYS A 873 -31.05 25.03 8.40
C LYS A 873 -32.28 25.70 7.78
N LEU A 874 -32.36 27.03 7.82
CA LEU A 874 -33.45 27.79 7.19
C LEU A 874 -33.52 27.51 5.68
N ILE A 875 -32.37 27.57 4.98
CA ILE A 875 -32.28 27.29 3.55
C ILE A 875 -32.81 25.87 3.26
N ARG A 876 -32.33 24.85 3.97
CA ARG A 876 -32.75 23.45 3.79
C ARG A 876 -34.25 23.24 4.07
N THR A 877 -34.80 23.86 5.10
CA THR A 877 -36.23 23.71 5.46
C THR A 877 -37.13 24.39 4.44
N ILE A 878 -36.78 25.57 3.93
CA ILE A 878 -37.52 26.25 2.85
C ILE A 878 -37.40 25.47 1.53
N ARG A 879 -36.19 25.03 1.16
CA ARG A 879 -35.92 24.27 -0.08
C ARG A 879 -36.73 22.97 -0.18
N LYS A 880 -36.95 22.28 0.94
CA LYS A 880 -37.78 21.05 0.99
C LYS A 880 -39.27 21.29 0.71
N SER A 881 -39.75 22.53 0.83
CA SER A 881 -41.19 22.86 0.82
C SER A 881 -41.65 23.70 -0.36
N ILE A 882 -40.73 24.33 -1.10
CA ILE A 882 -41.03 25.24 -2.22
C ILE A 882 -40.30 24.77 -3.47
N SER A 883 -40.99 24.71 -4.61
CA SER A 883 -40.38 24.29 -5.88
C SER A 883 -39.54 25.40 -6.51
N LYS A 884 -38.56 25.03 -7.36
CA LYS A 884 -37.71 26.01 -8.07
C LYS A 884 -38.53 27.05 -8.84
N LYS A 885 -39.62 26.62 -9.50
CA LYS A 885 -40.52 27.50 -10.26
C LYS A 885 -41.17 28.56 -9.37
N THR A 886 -41.58 28.18 -8.16
CA THR A 886 -42.16 29.11 -7.19
C THR A 886 -41.10 30.04 -6.59
N LEU A 887 -39.89 29.54 -6.28
CA LEU A 887 -38.76 30.37 -5.81
C LEU A 887 -38.36 31.43 -6.85
N GLN A 888 -38.39 31.10 -8.14
CA GLN A 888 -38.18 32.06 -9.23
C GLN A 888 -39.24 33.17 -9.19
N LEU A 889 -40.53 32.82 -9.19
CA LEU A 889 -41.64 33.79 -9.13
C LEU A 889 -41.62 34.66 -7.85
N LEU A 890 -41.16 34.12 -6.71
CA LEU A 890 -41.00 34.85 -5.45
C LEU A 890 -39.86 35.88 -5.47
N THR A 891 -38.83 35.67 -6.30
CA THR A 891 -37.62 36.52 -6.33
C THR A 891 -37.54 37.45 -7.54
N GLU A 892 -38.25 37.13 -8.62
CA GLU A 892 -38.29 37.86 -9.89
C GLU A 892 -38.67 39.34 -9.73
N GLY A 893 -39.62 39.66 -8.85
CA GLY A 893 -40.05 41.04 -8.59
C GLY A 893 -39.07 41.89 -7.77
N TYR A 894 -37.97 41.31 -7.27
CA TYR A 894 -37.05 41.95 -6.33
C TYR A 894 -35.59 41.97 -6.80
N ASN A 895 -35.16 40.99 -7.58
CA ASN A 895 -33.85 40.98 -8.21
C ASN A 895 -33.95 40.33 -9.60
N PRO A 896 -34.24 41.11 -10.66
CA PRO A 896 -34.40 40.58 -12.02
C PRO A 896 -33.10 40.00 -12.58
N ASN A 897 -31.94 40.44 -12.08
CA ASN A 897 -30.63 40.05 -12.62
C ASN A 897 -30.13 38.68 -12.11
N ILE A 898 -30.90 37.94 -11.29
CA ILE A 898 -30.48 36.59 -10.83
C ILE A 898 -30.22 35.65 -12.02
N ASN A 899 -31.13 35.60 -13.00
CA ASN A 899 -31.00 34.72 -14.17
C ASN A 899 -29.77 35.12 -15.00
N TRP A 900 -29.59 36.44 -15.21
CA TRP A 900 -28.41 37.01 -15.87
C TRP A 900 -27.11 36.59 -15.15
N PHE A 901 -27.04 36.72 -13.82
CA PHE A 901 -25.83 36.46 -13.03
C PHE A 901 -25.39 34.98 -13.10
N PHE A 902 -26.34 34.06 -12.87
CA PHE A 902 -26.08 32.61 -12.93
C PHE A 902 -25.88 32.08 -14.37
N ALA A 903 -26.39 32.77 -15.40
CA ALA A 903 -26.06 32.47 -16.78
C ALA A 903 -24.64 32.96 -17.16
N SER A 904 -24.35 34.22 -16.83
CA SER A 904 -23.18 34.97 -17.31
C SER A 904 -21.87 34.55 -16.65
N PHE A 905 -21.84 34.38 -15.32
CA PHE A 905 -20.61 33.98 -14.66
C PHE A 905 -20.32 32.47 -14.79
N PRO A 906 -19.03 32.06 -14.83
CA PRO A 906 -18.65 30.65 -15.02
C PRO A 906 -19.07 29.75 -13.84
N ASN A 907 -19.38 28.47 -14.14
CA ASN A 907 -19.70 27.48 -13.09
C ASN A 907 -18.59 27.39 -12.03
N ARG A 908 -17.31 27.45 -12.42
CA ARG A 908 -16.14 27.46 -11.51
C ARG A 908 -16.19 28.56 -10.44
N PHE A 909 -16.69 29.75 -10.78
CA PHE A 909 -16.93 30.83 -9.79
C PHE A 909 -18.16 30.51 -8.93
N LEU A 910 -19.27 30.13 -9.56
CA LEU A 910 -20.53 29.86 -8.86
C LEU A 910 -20.33 28.78 -7.78
N HIS A 911 -19.78 27.61 -8.12
CA HIS A 911 -19.51 26.53 -7.17
C HIS A 911 -18.46 26.86 -6.09
N SER A 912 -17.66 27.92 -6.28
CA SER A 912 -16.65 28.38 -5.31
C SER A 912 -17.18 29.33 -4.23
N SER A 913 -18.46 29.70 -4.31
CA SER A 913 -19.04 30.76 -3.48
C SER A 913 -20.25 30.25 -2.71
N THR A 914 -20.38 30.64 -1.45
CA THR A 914 -21.59 30.39 -0.65
C THR A 914 -22.78 31.23 -1.13
N PRO A 915 -24.03 30.86 -0.76
CA PRO A 915 -25.24 31.62 -1.10
C PRO A 915 -25.22 33.10 -0.67
N ASP A 916 -24.57 33.43 0.46
CA ASP A 916 -24.41 34.80 0.95
C ASP A 916 -23.43 35.60 0.07
N MET A 917 -22.26 35.04 -0.24
CA MET A 917 -21.30 35.66 -1.16
C MET A 917 -21.92 35.87 -2.55
N LEU A 918 -22.70 34.91 -3.05
CA LEU A 918 -23.39 35.04 -4.34
C LEU A 918 -24.47 36.13 -4.30
N ALA A 919 -25.22 36.25 -3.21
CA ALA A 919 -26.21 37.31 -3.01
C ALA A 919 -25.58 38.71 -2.89
N GLU A 920 -24.44 38.83 -2.21
CA GLU A 920 -23.67 40.08 -2.14
C GLU A 920 -23.13 40.48 -3.52
N ASN A 921 -22.45 39.56 -4.22
CA ASN A 921 -21.93 39.79 -5.57
C ASN A 921 -23.05 40.23 -6.53
N LEU A 922 -24.17 39.50 -6.55
CA LEU A 922 -25.35 39.83 -7.35
C LEU A 922 -25.84 41.27 -7.09
N SER A 923 -25.80 41.73 -5.85
CA SER A 923 -26.25 43.09 -5.48
C SER A 923 -25.42 44.20 -6.14
N ILE A 924 -24.15 43.93 -6.44
CA ILE A 924 -23.21 44.87 -7.07
C ILE A 924 -23.49 45.01 -8.57
N PHE A 925 -23.93 43.93 -9.23
CA PHE A 925 -24.25 43.91 -10.67
C PHE A 925 -25.72 44.27 -10.99
N ASN A 926 -26.38 45.06 -10.13
CA ASN A 926 -27.76 45.52 -10.33
C ASN A 926 -27.92 46.67 -11.35
N GLN A 927 -26.82 47.32 -11.79
CA GLN A 927 -26.82 48.48 -12.69
C GLN A 927 -25.99 48.19 -13.95
N LEU A 928 -26.53 47.35 -14.84
CA LEU A 928 -25.85 46.86 -16.06
C LEU A 928 -25.69 47.92 -17.15
N ASP A 929 -26.21 49.12 -16.95
CA ASP A 929 -25.99 50.34 -17.75
C ASP A 929 -24.62 51.00 -17.49
N ARG A 930 -23.91 50.59 -16.43
CA ARG A 930 -22.57 51.11 -16.10
C ARG A 930 -21.52 50.47 -17.01
N PRO A 931 -20.76 51.26 -17.82
CA PRO A 931 -19.85 50.73 -18.87
C PRO A 931 -18.72 49.83 -18.36
N ALA A 932 -18.39 49.91 -17.06
CA ALA A 932 -17.63 48.88 -16.38
C ALA A 932 -18.07 48.80 -14.92
N ILE A 933 -18.21 47.58 -14.41
CA ILE A 933 -18.45 47.21 -13.01
C ILE A 933 -17.38 46.20 -12.61
N VAL A 934 -16.73 46.40 -11.47
CA VAL A 934 -15.73 45.48 -10.93
C VAL A 934 -16.14 45.07 -9.51
N ASN A 935 -15.97 43.80 -9.17
CA ASN A 935 -15.90 43.36 -7.78
C ASN A 935 -14.62 42.59 -7.47
N VAL A 936 -14.15 42.73 -6.23
CA VAL A 936 -12.96 42.09 -5.67
C VAL A 936 -13.38 40.91 -4.79
N ILE A 937 -12.87 39.73 -5.10
CA ILE A 937 -13.02 38.52 -4.27
C ILE A 937 -11.76 38.37 -3.41
N THR A 938 -11.94 38.35 -2.10
CA THR A 938 -10.86 38.11 -1.14
C THR A 938 -10.89 36.70 -0.57
N ASN A 939 -9.77 36.22 -0.05
CA ASN A 939 -9.69 34.99 0.74
C ASN A 939 -10.02 35.24 2.22
N ALA A 940 -10.06 34.17 3.03
CA ALA A 940 -10.36 34.26 4.47
C ALA A 940 -9.39 35.12 5.31
N ARG A 941 -8.25 35.55 4.74
CA ARG A 941 -7.29 36.49 5.36
C ARG A 941 -7.41 37.92 4.81
N GLY A 942 -8.40 38.20 3.96
CA GLY A 942 -8.62 39.51 3.35
C GLY A 942 -7.73 39.84 2.14
N LYS A 943 -6.78 38.96 1.75
CA LYS A 943 -5.97 39.19 0.54
C LYS A 943 -6.80 38.94 -0.73
N LEU A 944 -6.50 39.66 -1.81
CA LEU A 944 -7.08 39.46 -3.15
C LEU A 944 -6.89 38.00 -3.61
N ASN A 945 -7.91 37.43 -4.23
CA ASN A 945 -7.95 36.06 -4.75
C ASN A 945 -8.57 36.01 -6.16
N GLY A 946 -9.50 36.92 -6.48
CA GLY A 946 -10.11 37.00 -7.79
C GLY A 946 -10.80 38.32 -8.08
N LEU A 947 -11.13 38.54 -9.35
CA LEU A 947 -11.89 39.69 -9.84
C LEU A 947 -13.09 39.21 -10.66
N LEU A 948 -14.23 39.85 -10.45
CA LEU A 948 -15.38 39.80 -11.36
C LEU A 948 -15.44 41.12 -12.10
N ILE A 949 -15.43 41.08 -13.43
CA ILE A 949 -15.52 42.28 -14.27
C ILE A 949 -16.68 42.12 -15.24
N TYR A 950 -17.57 43.10 -15.27
CA TYR A 950 -18.57 43.29 -16.33
C TYR A 950 -18.23 44.58 -17.07
N VAL A 951 -18.24 44.55 -18.40
CA VAL A 951 -17.88 45.71 -19.23
C VAL A 951 -18.60 45.66 -20.59
N HIS A 952 -19.01 46.82 -21.10
CA HIS A 952 -19.69 47.00 -22.38
C HIS A 952 -19.25 48.30 -23.08
N ASP A 953 -19.55 48.40 -24.39
CA ASP A 953 -19.33 49.59 -25.22
C ASP A 953 -17.92 50.22 -25.14
N GLN A 954 -16.87 49.39 -25.04
CA GLN A 954 -15.47 49.83 -25.12
C GLN A 954 -14.74 49.14 -26.28
N PRO A 955 -14.01 49.87 -27.14
CA PRO A 955 -13.13 49.27 -28.14
C PRO A 955 -11.88 48.67 -27.49
N GLN A 956 -11.33 47.59 -28.07
CA GLN A 956 -10.15 46.87 -27.58
C GLN A 956 -10.32 46.41 -26.12
N ILE A 957 -11.50 45.86 -25.81
CA ILE A 957 -11.97 45.64 -24.43
C ILE A 957 -11.08 44.67 -23.64
N HIS A 958 -10.64 43.60 -24.30
CA HIS A 958 -9.76 42.58 -23.71
C HIS A 958 -8.36 43.17 -23.46
N SER A 959 -7.80 43.92 -24.42
CA SER A 959 -6.49 44.60 -24.30
C SER A 959 -6.50 45.68 -23.21
N ARG A 960 -7.58 46.47 -23.10
CA ARG A 960 -7.77 47.46 -22.02
C ARG A 960 -7.75 46.85 -20.64
N ILE A 961 -8.42 45.70 -20.46
CA ILE A 961 -8.43 44.99 -19.18
C ILE A 961 -7.03 44.42 -18.89
N ALA A 962 -6.41 43.74 -19.84
CA ALA A 962 -5.06 43.20 -19.68
C ALA A 962 -4.04 44.30 -19.29
N TYR A 963 -4.07 45.43 -19.98
CA TYR A 963 -3.22 46.60 -19.69
C TYR A 963 -3.56 47.27 -18.34
N THR A 964 -4.84 47.33 -17.96
CA THR A 964 -5.24 47.90 -16.66
C THR A 964 -4.79 47.04 -15.47
N LEU A 965 -4.86 45.71 -15.61
CA LEU A 965 -4.38 44.77 -14.59
C LEU A 965 -2.85 44.88 -14.46
N MET A 966 -2.14 44.95 -15.59
CA MET A 966 -0.70 45.20 -15.64
C MET A 966 -0.30 46.50 -14.92
N LEU A 967 -0.99 47.63 -15.18
CA LEU A 967 -0.75 48.92 -14.49
C LEU A 967 -1.03 48.89 -12.98
N LYS A 968 -1.72 47.85 -12.49
CA LYS A 968 -2.00 47.63 -11.07
C LYS A 968 -1.20 46.46 -10.49
N HIS A 969 -0.22 45.95 -11.24
CA HIS A 969 0.65 44.84 -10.84
C HIS A 969 -0.14 43.57 -10.45
N ILE A 970 -1.23 43.32 -11.19
CA ILE A 970 -2.14 42.19 -11.02
C ILE A 970 -1.85 41.15 -12.11
N ASN A 971 -1.40 39.97 -11.69
CA ASN A 971 -1.14 38.83 -12.58
C ASN A 971 -2.39 37.95 -12.73
N ILE A 972 -2.61 37.39 -13.91
CA ILE A 972 -3.73 36.46 -14.19
C ILE A 972 -3.19 35.04 -14.06
N GLU A 973 -3.69 34.29 -13.08
CA GLU A 973 -3.34 32.86 -12.91
C GLU A 973 -4.22 31.96 -13.79
N SER A 974 -5.50 32.32 -13.88
CA SER A 974 -6.45 31.70 -14.82
C SER A 974 -7.67 32.60 -14.99
N ALA A 975 -8.33 32.48 -16.15
CA ALA A 975 -9.56 33.22 -16.42
C ALA A 975 -10.57 32.39 -17.23
N LYS A 976 -11.85 32.71 -17.05
CA LYS A 976 -12.90 32.34 -18.01
C LYS A 976 -13.65 33.61 -18.39
N ILE A 977 -13.70 33.87 -19.69
CA ILE A 977 -14.31 35.05 -20.29
C ILE A 977 -15.52 34.62 -21.11
N ASN A 978 -16.65 35.25 -20.82
CA ASN A 978 -17.96 34.94 -21.38
C ASN A 978 -18.56 36.18 -22.04
N GLN A 979 -18.91 36.07 -23.31
CA GLN A 979 -19.68 37.09 -24.03
C GLN A 979 -21.18 36.97 -23.73
N ILE A 980 -21.80 38.12 -23.52
CA ILE A 980 -23.24 38.32 -23.40
C ILE A 980 -23.72 39.06 -24.65
N GLN A 981 -24.76 38.53 -25.29
CA GLN A 981 -25.45 39.18 -26.39
C GLN A 981 -26.85 39.62 -25.93
N PHE A 982 -27.06 40.93 -25.86
CA PHE A 982 -28.37 41.51 -25.57
C PHE A 982 -29.26 41.52 -26.80
N SER A 983 -30.58 41.53 -26.58
CA SER A 983 -31.58 41.66 -27.65
C SER A 983 -31.49 42.99 -28.42
N SER A 984 -30.88 44.02 -27.84
CA SER A 984 -30.55 45.30 -28.49
C SER A 984 -29.46 45.20 -29.57
N GLY A 985 -28.76 44.05 -29.67
CA GLY A 985 -27.57 43.88 -30.51
C GLY A 985 -26.27 44.35 -29.85
N GLN A 986 -26.35 44.92 -28.65
CA GLN A 986 -25.16 45.28 -27.87
C GLN A 986 -24.49 44.03 -27.29
N VAL A 987 -23.17 44.14 -27.09
CA VAL A 987 -22.31 43.07 -26.61
C VAL A 987 -21.62 43.52 -25.32
N ALA A 988 -21.64 42.66 -24.31
CA ALA A 988 -20.87 42.82 -23.09
C ALA A 988 -20.03 41.58 -22.82
N PHE A 989 -19.06 41.72 -21.92
CA PHE A 989 -18.19 40.62 -21.51
C PHE A 989 -18.16 40.53 -19.98
N CYS A 990 -18.37 39.31 -19.46
CA CYS A 990 -18.15 38.96 -18.07
C CYS A 990 -16.85 38.16 -17.94
N TYR A 991 -15.97 38.61 -17.05
CA TYR A 991 -14.70 37.98 -16.73
C TYR A 991 -14.78 37.46 -15.30
N TYR A 992 -14.40 36.20 -15.10
CA TYR A 992 -13.91 35.73 -13.82
C TYR A 992 -12.41 35.50 -13.95
N LEU A 993 -11.63 36.27 -13.20
CA LEU A 993 -10.18 36.20 -13.15
C LEU A 993 -9.76 35.68 -11.77
N LYS A 994 -8.95 34.62 -11.71
CA LYS A 994 -8.16 34.29 -10.52
C LYS A 994 -6.83 35.02 -10.64
N VAL A 995 -6.47 35.80 -9.62
CA VAL A 995 -5.37 36.76 -9.72
C VAL A 995 -4.52 36.84 -8.47
N SER A 996 -3.25 37.20 -8.66
CA SER A 996 -2.28 37.53 -7.62
C SER A 996 -1.73 38.94 -7.83
N VAL A 997 -1.14 39.52 -6.78
CA VAL A 997 -0.53 40.87 -6.79
C VAL A 997 0.96 40.71 -6.49
N SER A 998 1.84 41.39 -7.24
CA SER A 998 3.29 41.25 -7.06
C SER A 998 3.89 42.07 -5.92
N GLU A 999 3.10 42.92 -5.25
CA GLU A 999 3.50 43.74 -4.11
C GLU A 999 2.50 43.58 -2.96
N GLU A 1000 2.97 43.38 -1.71
CA GLU A 1000 2.10 42.94 -0.61
C GLU A 1000 1.17 44.00 -0.02
N ASP A 1001 1.44 45.31 -0.24
CA ASP A 1001 0.75 46.42 0.44
C ASP A 1001 -0.31 47.16 -0.41
N ASN A 1002 -0.51 46.77 -1.68
CA ASN A 1002 -1.45 47.47 -2.58
C ASN A 1002 -2.92 47.07 -2.34
N VAL A 1003 -3.67 47.90 -1.61
CA VAL A 1003 -5.13 47.77 -1.45
C VAL A 1003 -5.84 48.16 -2.75
N ILE A 1004 -6.45 47.19 -3.42
CA ILE A 1004 -7.12 47.38 -4.71
C ILE A 1004 -8.60 47.75 -4.52
N PHE A 1005 -8.96 48.99 -4.89
CA PHE A 1005 -10.34 49.47 -4.80
C PHE A 1005 -11.12 49.20 -6.10
N PRO A 1006 -12.31 48.56 -6.06
CA PRO A 1006 -13.05 48.22 -7.28
C PRO A 1006 -13.40 49.41 -8.17
N ARG A 1007 -13.79 50.56 -7.58
CA ARG A 1007 -14.09 51.80 -8.33
C ARG A 1007 -12.86 52.40 -9.04
N GLU A 1008 -11.67 52.14 -8.53
CA GLU A 1008 -10.42 52.60 -9.15
C GLU A 1008 -10.11 51.78 -10.40
N LEU A 1009 -10.32 50.45 -10.34
CA LEU A 1009 -10.27 49.57 -11.51
C LEU A 1009 -11.36 49.92 -12.54
N GLU A 1010 -12.61 50.13 -12.12
CA GLU A 1010 -13.70 50.58 -13.01
C GLU A 1010 -13.35 51.86 -13.78
N ASN A 1011 -12.71 52.83 -13.13
CA ASN A 1011 -12.26 54.07 -13.77
C ASN A 1011 -11.04 53.85 -14.67
N SER A 1012 -10.09 53.02 -14.23
CA SER A 1012 -8.89 52.68 -14.99
C SER A 1012 -9.23 51.99 -16.31
N ILE A 1013 -10.14 51.01 -16.32
CA ILE A 1013 -10.62 50.31 -17.54
C ILE A 1013 -11.21 51.30 -18.57
N LYS A 1014 -11.89 52.36 -18.11
CA LYS A 1014 -12.50 53.39 -18.95
C LYS A 1014 -11.46 54.38 -19.48
N ILE A 1015 -10.60 54.90 -18.61
CA ILE A 1015 -9.67 56.00 -18.90
C ILE A 1015 -8.44 55.49 -19.66
N ASN A 1016 -7.84 54.38 -19.24
CA ASN A 1016 -6.58 53.90 -19.78
C ASN A 1016 -6.78 53.31 -21.17
N LYS A 1017 -6.04 53.84 -22.15
CA LYS A 1017 -5.92 53.26 -23.49
C LYS A 1017 -4.62 52.43 -23.54
N PRO A 1018 -4.63 51.20 -24.08
CA PRO A 1018 -3.40 50.45 -24.28
C PRO A 1018 -2.50 51.20 -25.29
N PRO A 1019 -1.19 51.32 -25.02
CA PRO A 1019 -0.23 51.88 -25.97
C PRO A 1019 0.01 50.90 -27.13
N PRO A 1020 0.55 51.36 -28.28
CA PRO A 1020 1.05 50.44 -29.30
C PRO A 1020 2.32 49.73 -28.79
N LEU A 1021 2.43 48.42 -29.02
CA LEU A 1021 3.66 47.67 -28.73
C LEU A 1021 4.78 48.08 -29.71
N ASN A 1022 5.91 48.54 -29.17
CA ASN A 1022 7.10 48.85 -29.96
C ASN A 1022 7.84 47.57 -30.37
N LEU A 1023 7.45 46.98 -31.51
CA LEU A 1023 8.10 45.80 -32.09
C LEU A 1023 9.45 46.19 -32.74
N ASN A 1024 10.52 46.23 -31.94
CA ASN A 1024 11.87 46.43 -32.47
C ASN A 1024 12.37 45.20 -33.23
N SER A 1025 12.79 45.39 -34.49
CA SER A 1025 13.35 44.33 -35.33
C SER A 1025 14.78 43.96 -34.91
N GLN A 1026 14.92 43.07 -33.94
CA GLN A 1026 16.19 42.42 -33.61
C GLN A 1026 16.13 40.91 -33.90
N THR A 1027 17.17 40.39 -34.57
CA THR A 1027 17.34 38.96 -34.82
C THR A 1027 17.84 38.27 -33.56
N PHE A 1028 16.92 37.63 -32.82
CA PHE A 1028 17.22 36.86 -31.61
C PHE A 1028 17.53 35.39 -31.92
N LEU A 1029 18.36 34.77 -31.07
CA LEU A 1029 18.93 33.43 -31.23
C LEU A 1029 18.17 32.30 -30.53
N TYR A 1030 16.96 32.56 -30.03
CA TYR A 1030 16.16 31.60 -29.27
C TYR A 1030 14.80 31.32 -29.94
N ASN A 1031 14.54 30.05 -30.26
CA ASN A 1031 13.21 29.57 -30.65
C ASN A 1031 12.36 29.35 -29.39
N THR A 1032 11.51 30.31 -29.04
CA THR A 1032 10.39 30.06 -28.11
C THR A 1032 9.46 29.01 -28.72
N LYS A 1033 9.03 28.02 -27.92
CA LYS A 1033 8.14 26.94 -28.37
C LYS A 1033 6.68 27.40 -28.46
N LEU A 1034 6.38 28.35 -29.33
CA LEU A 1034 5.00 28.70 -29.68
C LEU A 1034 4.37 27.56 -30.50
N HIS A 1035 3.31 26.97 -29.99
CA HIS A 1035 2.49 25.99 -30.71
C HIS A 1035 1.05 26.50 -30.80
N LEU A 1036 0.54 26.61 -32.03
CA LEU A 1036 -0.81 27.12 -32.29
C LEU A 1036 -1.65 26.01 -32.94
N GLU A 1037 -2.71 25.60 -32.26
CA GLU A 1037 -3.66 24.58 -32.72
C GLU A 1037 -4.98 25.23 -33.10
N TYR A 1038 -5.39 25.03 -34.36
CA TYR A 1038 -6.78 25.22 -34.78
C TYR A 1038 -7.54 23.92 -34.51
N LEU A 1039 -8.56 23.99 -33.67
CA LEU A 1039 -9.37 22.85 -33.25
C LEU A 1039 -10.83 23.07 -33.63
N ASP A 1040 -11.47 22.01 -34.14
CA ASP A 1040 -12.91 21.98 -34.34
C ASP A 1040 -13.67 22.06 -33.00
N ASP A 1041 -14.93 22.48 -33.04
CA ASP A 1041 -15.74 22.70 -31.84
C ASP A 1041 -16.12 21.38 -31.15
N ASP A 1042 -15.74 21.24 -29.88
CA ASP A 1042 -16.13 20.12 -29.00
C ASP A 1042 -17.39 20.41 -28.18
N LYS A 1043 -18.23 21.35 -28.65
CA LYS A 1043 -19.47 21.83 -28.02
C LYS A 1043 -19.28 22.48 -26.64
N LYS A 1044 -18.05 22.87 -26.28
CA LYS A 1044 -17.77 23.58 -25.01
C LYS A 1044 -17.99 25.10 -25.10
N GLY A 1045 -18.14 25.63 -26.31
CA GLY A 1045 -18.39 27.05 -26.57
C GLY A 1045 -19.89 27.42 -26.53
N TYR A 1046 -20.21 28.54 -25.87
CA TYR A 1046 -21.58 29.05 -25.76
C TYR A 1046 -21.65 30.58 -25.71
N ILE A 1047 -22.76 31.16 -26.14
CA ILE A 1047 -23.08 32.58 -25.90
C ILE A 1047 -24.16 32.68 -24.82
N ILE A 1048 -24.04 33.65 -23.91
CA ILE A 1048 -25.17 34.04 -23.06
C ILE A 1048 -26.09 34.93 -23.88
N GLY A 1049 -27.22 34.38 -24.32
CA GLY A 1049 -28.20 35.12 -25.12
C GLY A 1049 -29.44 35.44 -24.29
N GLU A 1050 -29.88 36.69 -24.37
CA GLU A 1050 -31.20 37.10 -23.90
C GLU A 1050 -32.31 36.32 -24.66
N LEU A 1051 -33.40 35.99 -23.97
CA LEU A 1051 -34.51 35.18 -24.49
C LEU A 1051 -35.78 36.02 -24.72
N ASN A 1052 -36.04 37.04 -23.91
CA ASN A 1052 -37.24 37.90 -23.86
C ASN A 1052 -36.93 39.17 -23.00
N ASN A 1053 -37.54 40.37 -23.15
CA ASN A 1053 -38.33 40.98 -24.26
C ASN A 1053 -38.65 42.49 -24.00
N ILE A 1054 -39.24 43.17 -25.00
CA ILE A 1054 -40.01 44.45 -24.97
C ILE A 1054 -39.23 45.79 -24.91
N SER A 1055 -38.04 45.91 -24.33
CA SER A 1055 -37.41 47.23 -24.15
C SER A 1055 -36.84 47.84 -25.44
N LYS A 1056 -37.07 49.15 -25.64
CA LYS A 1056 -36.56 49.91 -26.80
C LYS A 1056 -35.10 50.35 -26.58
N GLY A 1057 -34.15 49.47 -26.90
CA GLY A 1057 -32.79 49.85 -27.30
C GLY A 1057 -31.86 50.37 -26.20
N GLY A 1058 -31.69 49.62 -25.10
CA GLY A 1058 -30.67 49.89 -24.08
C GLY A 1058 -30.44 48.71 -23.14
N PHE A 1059 -29.52 48.86 -22.19
CA PHE A 1059 -29.21 47.86 -21.16
C PHE A 1059 -30.33 47.75 -20.09
N PRO A 1060 -30.45 46.61 -19.39
CA PRO A 1060 -31.48 46.42 -18.36
C PRO A 1060 -31.34 47.44 -17.20
N LEU A 1061 -32.37 48.25 -16.99
CA LEU A 1061 -32.42 49.29 -15.95
C LEU A 1061 -33.36 48.91 -14.81
N LEU A 1062 -32.86 48.95 -13.57
CA LEU A 1062 -33.62 48.60 -12.37
C LEU A 1062 -34.46 49.80 -11.88
N ASN A 1063 -35.59 50.07 -12.56
CA ASN A 1063 -36.49 51.17 -12.25
C ASN A 1063 -37.56 50.78 -11.20
N ASN A 1064 -37.66 51.57 -10.12
CA ASN A 1064 -38.55 51.39 -8.95
C ASN A 1064 -40.07 51.32 -9.22
N LYS A 1065 -40.54 51.31 -10.47
CA LYS A 1065 -41.97 51.26 -10.83
C LYS A 1065 -42.37 50.01 -11.65
N SER A 1066 -41.41 49.31 -12.25
CA SER A 1066 -41.58 48.00 -12.87
C SER A 1066 -40.21 47.47 -13.30
N PRO A 1067 -39.70 46.36 -12.73
CA PRO A 1067 -38.50 45.72 -13.26
C PRO A 1067 -38.81 45.10 -14.63
N GLU A 1068 -37.98 45.36 -15.63
CA GLU A 1068 -38.10 44.71 -16.94
C GLU A 1068 -37.73 43.22 -16.81
N LYS A 1069 -38.59 42.34 -17.36
CA LYS A 1069 -38.37 40.90 -17.33
C LYS A 1069 -37.32 40.54 -18.37
N THR A 1070 -36.10 40.26 -17.91
CA THR A 1070 -35.01 39.76 -18.72
C THR A 1070 -34.69 38.32 -18.33
N ASP A 1071 -34.55 37.45 -19.32
CA ASP A 1071 -34.22 36.04 -19.10
C ASP A 1071 -33.05 35.66 -20.01
N PHE A 1072 -32.03 35.02 -19.44
CA PHE A 1072 -30.76 34.75 -20.10
C PHE A 1072 -30.44 33.26 -20.02
N SER A 1073 -30.10 32.66 -21.15
CA SER A 1073 -29.61 31.28 -21.20
C SER A 1073 -28.28 31.20 -21.94
N ARG A 1074 -27.50 30.18 -21.58
CA ARG A 1074 -26.37 29.73 -22.41
C ARG A 1074 -26.96 29.02 -23.62
N LYS A 1075 -26.50 29.41 -24.80
CA LYS A 1075 -26.89 28.85 -26.10
C LYS A 1075 -25.61 28.38 -26.78
N ASP A 1076 -25.57 27.10 -27.11
CA ASP A 1076 -24.42 26.51 -27.83
C ASP A 1076 -24.30 27.18 -29.20
N LYS A 1077 -23.06 27.44 -29.63
CA LYS A 1077 -22.78 28.09 -30.90
C LYS A 1077 -21.45 27.62 -31.43
N ASN A 1078 -21.44 27.19 -32.69
CA ASN A 1078 -20.22 26.73 -33.35
C ASN A 1078 -19.18 27.85 -33.40
N PHE A 1079 -18.05 27.61 -32.75
CA PHE A 1079 -16.86 28.46 -32.75
C PHE A 1079 -15.66 27.72 -33.33
N LEU A 1080 -14.73 28.45 -33.93
CA LEU A 1080 -13.39 27.93 -34.15
C LEU A 1080 -12.56 28.15 -32.88
N ARG A 1081 -11.90 27.10 -32.39
CA ARG A 1081 -10.99 27.19 -31.25
C ARG A 1081 -9.57 27.42 -31.74
N ILE A 1082 -8.92 28.43 -31.19
CA ILE A 1082 -7.48 28.67 -31.34
C ILE A 1082 -6.87 28.43 -29.96
N LYS A 1083 -6.17 27.31 -29.81
CA LYS A 1083 -5.38 27.01 -28.62
C LYS A 1083 -3.95 27.46 -28.87
N ILE A 1084 -3.50 28.42 -28.07
CA ILE A 1084 -2.16 28.98 -28.11
C ILE A 1084 -1.41 28.43 -26.90
N THR A 1085 -0.43 27.56 -27.16
CA THR A 1085 0.54 27.12 -26.15
C THR A 1085 1.80 27.95 -26.34
N ALA A 1086 2.17 28.74 -25.34
CA ALA A 1086 3.36 29.59 -25.36
C ALA A 1086 4.11 29.51 -24.03
N GLU A 1087 5.38 29.93 -24.03
CA GLU A 1087 6.13 30.12 -22.79
C GLU A 1087 5.60 31.37 -22.06
N ASP A 1088 5.46 31.30 -20.73
CA ASP A 1088 5.00 32.43 -19.91
C ASP A 1088 6.00 33.58 -19.94
N ALA A 1089 5.48 34.79 -20.05
CA ALA A 1089 6.26 36.00 -20.28
C ALA A 1089 5.52 37.24 -19.74
N PRO A 1090 6.24 38.31 -19.35
CA PRO A 1090 5.59 39.52 -18.90
C PRO A 1090 4.64 40.06 -19.98
N MET A 1091 3.40 40.34 -19.57
CA MET A 1091 2.32 40.83 -20.43
C MET A 1091 1.85 39.82 -21.50
N VAL A 1092 2.13 38.51 -21.38
CA VAL A 1092 1.74 37.45 -22.33
C VAL A 1092 0.28 37.55 -22.80
N TYR A 1093 -0.69 37.64 -21.87
CA TYR A 1093 -2.11 37.75 -22.22
C TYR A 1093 -2.43 39.05 -22.99
N TYR A 1094 -1.81 40.18 -22.60
CA TYR A 1094 -1.94 41.44 -23.35
C TYR A 1094 -1.34 41.34 -24.76
N LYS A 1095 -0.16 40.71 -24.90
CA LYS A 1095 0.51 40.48 -26.19
C LYS A 1095 -0.35 39.59 -27.11
N MET A 1096 -0.91 38.49 -26.59
CA MET A 1096 -1.82 37.59 -27.33
C MET A 1096 -3.08 38.32 -27.81
N VAL A 1097 -3.76 39.04 -26.91
CA VAL A 1097 -4.98 39.78 -27.24
C VAL A 1097 -4.72 40.94 -28.19
N ASN A 1098 -3.60 41.65 -28.04
CA ASN A 1098 -3.22 42.74 -28.92
C ASN A 1098 -2.96 42.24 -30.36
N ALA A 1099 -2.47 41.01 -30.54
CA ALA A 1099 -2.37 40.39 -31.87
C ALA A 1099 -3.75 40.15 -32.51
N PHE A 1100 -4.76 39.74 -31.73
CA PHE A 1100 -6.16 39.63 -32.20
C PHE A 1100 -6.76 41.01 -32.55
N ASP A 1101 -6.51 42.03 -31.73
CA ASP A 1101 -6.94 43.41 -32.01
C ASP A 1101 -6.23 43.98 -33.26
N HIS A 1102 -4.97 43.64 -33.52
CA HIS A 1102 -4.20 44.08 -34.71
C HIS A 1102 -4.89 43.66 -36.02
N VAL A 1103 -5.38 42.42 -36.06
CA VAL A 1103 -6.05 41.83 -37.23
C VAL A 1103 -7.58 42.03 -37.23
N ASN A 1104 -8.10 42.85 -36.30
CA ASN A 1104 -9.54 43.12 -36.11
C ASN A 1104 -10.41 41.86 -35.95
N VAL A 1105 -9.96 40.92 -35.09
CA VAL A 1105 -10.71 39.71 -34.74
C VAL A 1105 -11.15 39.76 -33.28
N THR A 1106 -12.45 39.64 -33.05
CA THR A 1106 -13.04 39.74 -31.71
C THR A 1106 -13.09 38.37 -31.04
N ILE A 1107 -12.37 38.21 -29.92
CA ILE A 1107 -12.48 37.05 -29.04
C ILE A 1107 -13.90 36.98 -28.45
N GLN A 1108 -14.61 35.87 -28.65
CA GLN A 1108 -16.00 35.65 -28.21
C GLN A 1108 -16.03 34.99 -26.82
N GLN A 1109 -15.19 33.99 -26.60
CA GLN A 1109 -14.89 33.45 -25.27
C GLN A 1109 -13.40 33.16 -25.17
N ALA A 1110 -12.89 33.09 -23.94
CA ALA A 1110 -11.56 32.57 -23.70
C ALA A 1110 -11.51 31.74 -22.41
N VAL A 1111 -10.66 30.72 -22.41
CA VAL A 1111 -10.18 30.01 -21.23
C VAL A 1111 -8.69 30.31 -21.16
N ILE A 1112 -8.28 31.03 -20.11
CA ILE A 1112 -6.89 31.40 -19.87
C ILE A 1112 -6.36 30.51 -18.76
N SER A 1113 -5.26 29.83 -19.01
CA SER A 1113 -4.72 28.81 -18.10
C SER A 1113 -3.21 28.78 -18.14
N THR A 1114 -2.59 29.44 -17.16
CA THR A 1114 -1.16 29.34 -16.93
C THR A 1114 -0.87 28.04 -16.20
N ILE A 1115 -0.51 27.00 -16.95
CA ILE A 1115 0.09 25.78 -16.42
C ILE A 1115 1.59 26.08 -16.30
N GLY A 1116 1.90 26.96 -15.34
CA GLY A 1116 3.25 27.39 -15.05
C GLY A 1116 3.94 28.18 -16.17
N HIS A 1117 5.22 27.89 -16.48
CA HIS A 1117 5.90 28.38 -17.69
C HIS A 1117 5.15 28.10 -19.01
N GLN A 1118 4.08 27.30 -19.05
CA GLN A 1118 3.25 27.16 -20.24
C GLN A 1118 1.89 27.82 -20.06
N VAL A 1119 1.68 28.90 -20.80
CA VAL A 1119 0.36 29.50 -21.00
C VAL A 1119 -0.35 28.69 -22.06
N ILE A 1120 -1.47 28.05 -21.69
CA ILE A 1120 -2.32 27.25 -22.60
C ILE A 1120 -3.67 27.95 -22.70
N ASP A 1121 -3.72 28.98 -23.54
CA ASP A 1121 -4.90 29.82 -23.69
C ASP A 1121 -5.74 29.35 -24.88
N THR A 1122 -7.01 29.08 -24.63
CA THR A 1122 -7.98 28.68 -25.66
C THR A 1122 -8.95 29.81 -25.94
N PHE A 1123 -8.79 30.43 -27.11
CA PHE A 1123 -9.65 31.49 -27.62
C PHE A 1123 -10.71 30.92 -28.55
N TYR A 1124 -11.94 31.41 -28.43
CA TYR A 1124 -13.09 31.03 -29.25
C TYR A 1124 -13.44 32.22 -30.15
N ILE A 1125 -13.36 32.02 -31.46
CA ILE A 1125 -13.69 33.04 -32.47
C ILE A 1125 -14.80 32.55 -33.40
N ILE A 1126 -15.44 33.48 -34.12
CA ILE A 1126 -16.45 33.14 -35.12
C ILE A 1126 -15.71 32.52 -36.33
N PRO A 1127 -16.20 31.41 -36.93
CA PRO A 1127 -15.53 30.78 -38.07
C PRO A 1127 -15.25 31.73 -39.26
N SER A 1128 -16.08 32.75 -39.48
CA SER A 1128 -15.88 33.77 -40.52
C SER A 1128 -14.64 34.66 -40.32
N ASP A 1129 -14.08 34.70 -39.10
CA ASP A 1129 -12.85 35.45 -38.81
C ASP A 1129 -11.58 34.62 -39.07
N GLN A 1130 -11.70 33.33 -39.38
CA GLN A 1130 -10.55 32.46 -39.70
C GLN A 1130 -9.74 32.97 -40.89
N GLU A 1131 -10.40 33.42 -41.97
CA GLU A 1131 -9.73 33.96 -43.16
C GLU A 1131 -8.91 35.21 -42.85
N LYS A 1132 -9.33 36.04 -41.87
CA LYS A 1132 -8.57 37.22 -41.44
C LYS A 1132 -7.28 36.84 -40.74
N ILE A 1133 -7.28 35.76 -39.96
CA ILE A 1133 -6.08 35.26 -39.25
C ILE A 1133 -5.12 34.59 -40.23
N VAL A 1134 -5.63 33.73 -41.12
CA VAL A 1134 -4.80 33.00 -42.10
C VAL A 1134 -4.25 33.92 -43.20
N GLY A 1135 -4.97 35.00 -43.53
CA GLY A 1135 -4.58 35.98 -44.55
C GLY A 1135 -3.80 37.19 -44.05
N SER A 1136 -3.37 37.22 -42.79
CA SER A 1136 -2.62 38.34 -42.18
C SER A 1136 -1.31 37.85 -41.56
N ASP A 1137 -0.53 38.79 -41.04
CA ASP A 1137 0.68 38.56 -40.26
C ASP A 1137 0.39 38.16 -38.80
N PHE A 1138 -0.81 37.64 -38.47
CA PHE A 1138 -1.21 37.30 -37.09
C PHE A 1138 -0.17 36.45 -36.34
N GLU A 1139 0.29 35.34 -36.93
CA GLU A 1139 1.25 34.45 -36.28
C GLU A 1139 2.64 35.11 -36.14
N GLU A 1140 3.02 35.98 -37.07
CA GLU A 1140 4.28 36.70 -37.04
C GLU A 1140 4.24 37.85 -36.02
N SER A 1141 3.17 38.65 -35.99
CA SER A 1141 2.90 39.66 -34.97
C SER A 1141 2.81 39.04 -33.57
N LEU A 1142 2.21 37.85 -33.43
CA LEU A 1142 2.14 37.12 -32.17
C LEU A 1142 3.53 36.66 -31.71
N LYS A 1143 4.34 36.08 -32.62
CA LYS A 1143 5.74 35.71 -32.33
C LYS A 1143 6.57 36.92 -31.94
N GLN A 1144 6.58 37.97 -32.75
CA GLN A 1144 7.34 39.21 -32.48
C GLN A 1144 6.89 39.86 -31.15
N GLY A 1145 5.58 39.91 -30.88
CA GLY A 1145 5.04 40.43 -29.63
C GLY A 1145 5.47 39.61 -28.41
N LEU A 1146 5.38 38.28 -28.48
CA LEU A 1146 5.85 37.40 -27.40
C LEU A 1146 7.37 37.49 -27.18
N MET A 1147 8.15 37.67 -28.25
CA MET A 1147 9.62 37.79 -28.20
C MET A 1147 10.15 39.17 -27.80
N SER A 1148 9.33 40.23 -27.75
CA SER A 1148 9.83 41.58 -27.43
C SER A 1148 10.17 41.74 -25.93
N PRO A 1149 11.35 42.32 -25.58
CA PRO A 1149 11.66 42.74 -24.22
C PRO A 1149 10.66 43.79 -23.73
N SER A 1150 10.28 43.71 -22.46
CA SER A 1150 9.15 44.45 -21.90
C SER A 1150 9.49 45.89 -21.49
N GLU A 1151 9.80 46.73 -22.47
CA GLU A 1151 9.75 48.19 -22.34
C GLU A 1151 8.51 48.73 -23.09
N ILE A 1152 7.58 49.34 -22.34
CA ILE A 1152 6.42 50.11 -22.86
C ILE A 1152 6.75 51.60 -22.76
#